data_AF-A0AAE8N0R3-F1
#
_entry.id   AF-A0AAE8N0R3-F1
#
_cell.length_a   1.000
_cell.length_b   1.000
_cell.length_c   1.000
_cell.angle_alpha   90.00
_cell.angle_beta   90.00
_cell.angle_gamma   90.00
#
_symmetry.space_group_name_H-M   'P 1'
#
loop_
_entity.id
_entity.type
_entity.pdbx_description
1 polymer ?
#
loop_
_entity_poly.entity_id
_entity_poly.type
_entity_poly.pdbx_seq_one_letter_code
_entity_poly.pdbx_strand_id
1 'polypeptide(L)'
;MEREKELVAHIDGDLSSSQRGEEPTWDEEEETRLRHKIDRHIVPLVTLLYMLCFLDRINIGNAFIQGMREELDLARDFRFNWALSIFYIIYLLVEVPSNIILKRVGARFYLPFLVLGFGIVTMCMAFVKSFAGLMVARAVLGVFEGGAFPGIAFFLSSFYKREELLFRVGIFVSAASMAGAFGGLLATGLSRIPAWGTGAARIDTWRNIFFFEGIITIIVAFAAPLWLPSSPATSKFLDEREKWIAMERLTREQKEKPTEKVEARHVKRAFLCIHNYTCALGFFLINITVQGLSVFMPAILADLGWKNTKAQLLTVPPYVAACLIAIAIAYISDKTKKRGIYLAVFSLIALTGFALLRFYEGANVRYMAIFFVTTGAFPGGPAFISWAMNNTGGSAVRAVSSSWVVTLGTIGGIVATWTYITTDAPKYPTGHSINLGGQIAVFFLSVFGILYCLRENRLRAKGKRDHRLEGLTEAEQQDLGYRHPEFRTYSSMTDNMKRYLTALLASVALAADIPDGAEQYDFIVVGSGPGGGPLAANLARAGFSTLLLEAGEDHGDDSMYREIANFNAAGNDERTRWDFFVKHSDDPERELKFERMTWRTAEGEFYVGLEPPEGAEQLGIYYPRAGTLGGCAQHNAGVASLPTDAEWEYIVEITGDETWSPASMRGFFEQTETNLFVPEGTEGHGFNGWMQVSAPDANWARAGGFPADNIVKKLAELTGQDTENIPELLEKDIFEQGADNTTSFYSMARHADKLGRRSSPNNYIKATLADDAEYPLTVQLNSLVAKVLFDEDAEVPTAIGVEVLQGPSLYRADPRHDPEAAEGNRTRVYARHEVIVSGGAFNSPQILKLSGVGPREELEALDIPVVVDLPGVGENLGDNYEGDLLALGRAPTGGGFVTTLLRTESAPTADRNIYTWCGAFSFEGFWPGFPEDYGANQYECAIVHMSPKSQAGSVKLVTADPRDVPDINFRFFENEGEQDLQEILDAMKLLRESWQVAGDAVLPYDEKSPCPGTSAGKDCTDEEQRERIKNQAYSHHATSTCAIGADDDELAVLDSKFRVRGVQGLRVVDASAWPKVPGAFPVLPTAMLSMKASHEIISSLAGEGAAVEEEPVAEEPVVEEPVEEPPVEEEPVEGPEEGDDGSDE
;
A
#
# COMPACT_ATOMS: atom_id res chain seq x y z
N MET A 1 46.14 31.89 -27.46
CA MET A 1 45.63 31.93 -28.84
C MET A 1 46.63 31.43 -29.87
N GLU A 2 47.71 32.11 -30.25
CA GLU A 2 48.67 31.55 -31.23
C GLU A 2 49.41 30.32 -30.70
N ARG A 3 49.95 30.39 -29.48
CA ARG A 3 50.57 29.25 -28.79
C ARG A 3 49.62 28.08 -28.53
N GLU A 4 48.31 28.36 -28.48
CA GLU A 4 47.24 27.36 -28.31
C GLU A 4 46.89 26.71 -29.66
N LYS A 5 46.89 27.50 -30.74
CA LYS A 5 46.79 26.99 -32.11
C LYS A 5 48.01 26.15 -32.50
N GLU A 6 49.21 26.55 -32.07
CA GLU A 6 50.44 25.77 -32.30
C GLU A 6 50.44 24.45 -31.50
N LEU A 7 50.02 24.45 -30.23
CA LEU A 7 49.92 23.22 -29.43
C LEU A 7 48.84 22.26 -29.99
N VAL A 8 47.68 22.80 -30.38
CA VAL A 8 46.60 22.01 -30.99
C VAL A 8 47.03 21.49 -32.37
N ALA A 9 47.74 22.28 -33.18
CA ALA A 9 48.27 21.84 -34.48
C ALA A 9 49.42 20.82 -34.35
N HIS A 10 50.22 20.90 -33.28
CA HIS A 10 51.28 19.92 -33.01
C HIS A 10 50.69 18.56 -32.57
N ILE A 11 49.57 18.56 -31.84
CA ILE A 11 48.85 17.35 -31.43
C ILE A 11 47.99 16.80 -32.59
N ASP A 12 47.35 17.65 -33.40
CA ASP A 12 46.64 17.25 -34.63
C ASP A 12 47.59 16.71 -35.71
N GLY A 13 48.86 17.14 -35.72
CA GLY A 13 49.86 16.74 -36.71
C GLY A 13 50.33 15.29 -36.61
N ASP A 14 50.25 14.68 -35.42
CA ASP A 14 50.55 13.25 -35.20
C ASP A 14 49.34 12.33 -35.42
N LEU A 15 48.13 12.89 -35.60
CA LEU A 15 46.89 12.15 -35.74
C LEU A 15 46.54 11.92 -37.22
N SER A 16 47.16 10.90 -37.81
CA SER A 16 46.67 10.35 -39.08
C SER A 16 45.23 9.82 -38.90
N SER A 17 44.41 9.98 -39.93
CA SER A 17 42.99 9.59 -39.96
C SER A 17 42.72 8.08 -39.78
N SER A 18 43.74 7.25 -39.50
CA SER A 18 43.65 5.80 -39.38
C SER A 18 43.44 5.27 -37.96
N GLN A 19 43.56 6.08 -36.90
CA GLN A 19 43.45 5.58 -35.50
C GLN A 19 42.10 5.84 -34.80
N ARG A 20 41.10 6.41 -35.49
CA ARG A 20 39.78 6.72 -34.90
C ARG A 20 38.92 5.50 -34.52
N GLY A 21 39.38 4.29 -34.84
CA GLY A 21 38.74 3.02 -34.48
C GLY A 21 39.53 2.17 -33.48
N GLU A 22 40.67 2.64 -32.97
CA GLU A 22 41.48 1.88 -31.99
C GLU A 22 41.01 2.12 -30.55
N GLU A 23 41.09 1.07 -29.72
CA GLU A 23 40.76 1.10 -28.29
C GLU A 23 41.51 2.22 -27.55
N PRO A 24 40.94 2.81 -26.48
CA PRO A 24 41.60 3.86 -25.70
C PRO A 24 42.96 3.39 -25.16
N THR A 25 44.00 4.22 -25.25
CA THR A 25 45.34 3.90 -24.75
C THR A 25 45.52 4.21 -23.25
N TRP A 26 44.43 4.45 -22.52
CA TRP A 26 44.38 4.74 -21.09
C TRP A 26 43.26 3.93 -20.43
N ASP A 27 43.43 3.58 -19.17
CA ASP A 27 42.44 2.82 -18.38
C ASP A 27 41.42 3.75 -17.67
N GLU A 28 40.34 3.16 -17.17
CA GLU A 28 39.27 3.89 -16.47
C GLU A 28 39.74 4.53 -15.14
N GLU A 29 40.75 3.93 -14.50
CA GLU A 29 41.35 4.45 -13.26
C GLU A 29 42.15 5.74 -13.50
N GLU A 30 42.94 5.79 -14.57
CA GLU A 30 43.67 6.97 -15.03
C GLU A 30 42.71 8.10 -15.39
N GLU A 31 41.62 7.79 -16.11
CA GLU A 31 40.59 8.77 -16.45
C GLU A 31 39.85 9.31 -15.21
N THR A 32 39.56 8.44 -14.23
CA THR A 32 38.93 8.83 -12.96
C THR A 32 39.85 9.72 -12.11
N ARG A 33 41.15 9.40 -12.04
CA ARG A 33 42.14 10.23 -11.34
C ARG A 33 42.25 11.62 -11.96
N LEU A 34 42.32 11.70 -13.30
CA LEU A 34 42.32 12.96 -14.03
C LEU A 34 41.06 13.78 -13.73
N ARG A 35 39.87 13.16 -13.79
CA ARG A 35 38.60 13.83 -13.46
C ARG A 35 38.59 14.42 -12.06
N HIS A 36 39.01 13.65 -11.04
CA HIS A 36 39.07 14.16 -9.67
C HIS A 36 40.06 15.32 -9.50
N LYS A 37 41.17 15.31 -10.26
CA LYS A 37 42.13 16.41 -10.28
C LYS A 37 41.50 17.68 -10.85
N ILE A 38 40.75 17.58 -11.94
CA ILE A 38 39.99 18.69 -12.54
C ILE A 38 38.94 19.20 -11.55
N ASP A 39 38.17 18.30 -10.92
CA ASP A 39 37.13 18.65 -9.94
C ASP A 39 37.67 19.51 -8.80
N ARG A 40 38.78 19.09 -8.17
CA ARG A 40 39.38 19.80 -7.03
C ARG A 40 39.86 21.22 -7.35
N HIS A 41 40.20 21.50 -8.61
CA HIS A 41 40.73 22.82 -9.01
C HIS A 41 39.66 23.74 -9.58
N ILE A 42 38.71 23.20 -10.35
CA ILE A 42 37.75 24.02 -11.09
C ILE A 42 36.46 24.24 -10.30
N VAL A 43 35.86 23.16 -9.78
CA VAL A 43 34.49 23.21 -9.23
C VAL A 43 34.39 24.10 -7.98
N PRO A 44 35.30 24.03 -6.99
CA PRO A 44 35.25 24.94 -5.84
C PRO A 44 35.35 26.41 -6.21
N LEU A 45 36.21 26.75 -7.17
CA LEU A 45 36.42 28.15 -7.59
C LEU A 45 35.18 28.73 -8.27
N VAL A 46 34.59 28.01 -9.22
CA VAL A 46 33.38 28.49 -9.91
C VAL A 46 32.16 28.51 -8.98
N THR A 47 32.09 27.58 -8.03
CA THR A 47 31.05 27.55 -6.98
C THR A 47 31.16 28.76 -6.06
N LEU A 48 32.39 29.10 -5.61
CA LEU A 48 32.64 30.29 -4.78
C LEU A 48 32.28 31.58 -5.52
N LEU A 49 32.70 31.72 -6.79
CA LEU A 49 32.38 32.89 -7.61
C LEU A 49 30.86 33.07 -7.78
N TYR A 50 30.14 31.97 -8.05
CA TYR A 50 28.69 32.04 -8.20
C TYR A 50 27.96 32.27 -6.86
N MET A 51 28.43 31.68 -5.75
CA MET A 51 27.90 31.92 -4.41
C MET A 51 27.93 33.40 -4.05
N LEU A 52 29.06 34.08 -4.30
CA LEU A 52 29.22 35.50 -4.02
C LEU A 52 28.28 36.37 -4.85
N CYS A 53 28.00 35.98 -6.10
CA CYS A 53 26.98 36.64 -6.92
C CYS A 53 25.55 36.41 -6.39
N PHE A 54 25.26 35.23 -5.86
CA PHE A 54 23.90 34.89 -5.44
C PHE A 54 23.49 35.53 -4.10
N LEU A 55 24.44 35.92 -3.24
CA LEU A 55 24.18 36.50 -1.92
C LEU A 55 23.29 37.77 -1.98
N ASP A 56 23.46 38.64 -2.98
CA ASP A 56 22.64 39.87 -3.14
C ASP A 56 21.14 39.56 -3.20
N ARG A 57 20.76 38.46 -3.87
CA ARG A 57 19.36 38.07 -4.06
C ARG A 57 18.65 37.76 -2.74
N ILE A 58 19.39 37.21 -1.79
CA ILE A 58 18.88 36.91 -0.44
C ILE A 58 18.98 38.15 0.44
N ASN A 59 20.07 38.91 0.30
CA ASN A 59 20.34 40.04 1.16
C ASN A 59 19.44 41.24 0.91
N ILE A 60 18.89 41.42 -0.29
CA ILE A 60 17.88 42.46 -0.52
C ILE A 60 16.59 42.20 0.27
N GLY A 61 16.21 40.93 0.48
CA GLY A 61 15.10 40.55 1.37
C GLY A 61 15.42 40.80 2.84
N ASN A 62 16.62 40.45 3.28
CA ASN A 62 17.09 40.74 4.65
C ASN A 62 17.22 42.25 4.91
N ALA A 63 17.72 43.03 3.95
CA ALA A 63 17.85 44.47 4.03
C ALA A 63 16.48 45.15 4.12
N PHE A 64 15.48 44.64 3.39
CA PHE A 64 14.10 45.14 3.41
C PHE A 64 13.53 45.20 4.84
N ILE A 65 13.73 44.14 5.63
CA ILE A 65 13.25 44.08 7.02
C ILE A 65 14.18 44.78 8.03
N GLN A 66 15.34 45.28 7.59
CA GLN A 66 16.35 45.94 8.42
C GLN A 66 16.45 47.45 8.13
N GLY A 67 15.30 48.11 7.91
CA GLY A 67 15.20 49.58 7.76
C GLY A 67 15.27 50.10 6.32
N MET A 68 15.62 49.26 5.33
CA MET A 68 15.62 49.68 3.92
C MET A 68 14.20 50.00 3.41
N ARG A 69 13.18 49.33 3.96
CA ARG A 69 11.77 49.55 3.62
C ARG A 69 11.33 50.99 3.89
N GLU A 70 11.66 51.50 5.08
CA GLU A 70 11.27 52.83 5.55
C GLU A 70 12.14 53.92 4.91
N GLU A 71 13.47 53.73 4.85
CA GLU A 71 14.39 54.74 4.32
C GLU A 71 14.19 55.06 2.82
N LEU A 72 13.81 54.05 2.02
CA LEU A 72 13.68 54.18 0.57
C LEU A 72 12.22 54.25 0.09
N ASP A 73 11.24 54.30 1.01
CA ASP A 73 9.80 54.32 0.73
C ASP A 73 9.37 53.18 -0.22
N LEU A 74 9.76 51.94 0.14
CA LEU A 74 9.56 50.74 -0.70
C LEU A 74 8.21 50.03 -0.45
N ALA A 75 7.54 50.36 0.65
CA ALA A 75 6.23 49.79 1.01
C ALA A 75 5.08 50.31 0.13
N ARG A 76 5.32 51.42 -0.57
CA ARG A 76 4.33 52.12 -1.39
C ARG A 76 4.31 51.58 -2.82
N ASP A 77 3.11 51.46 -3.40
CA ASP A 77 2.88 51.25 -4.85
C ASP A 77 3.69 50.09 -5.48
N PHE A 78 3.87 48.97 -4.77
CA PHE A 78 4.66 47.81 -5.21
C PHE A 78 6.11 48.13 -5.63
N ARG A 79 6.69 49.22 -5.10
CA ARG A 79 8.05 49.66 -5.44
C ARG A 79 9.10 48.60 -5.17
N PHE A 80 8.98 47.83 -4.08
CA PHE A 80 9.87 46.72 -3.81
C PHE A 80 9.85 45.67 -4.92
N ASN A 81 8.67 45.23 -5.37
CA ASN A 81 8.51 44.25 -6.45
C ASN A 81 9.12 44.76 -7.77
N TRP A 82 8.99 46.06 -8.08
CA TRP A 82 9.65 46.67 -9.23
C TRP A 82 11.17 46.70 -9.12
N ALA A 83 11.71 47.03 -7.93
CA ALA A 83 13.16 46.98 -7.67
C ALA A 83 13.74 45.56 -7.79
N LEU A 84 12.94 44.54 -7.49
CA LEU A 84 13.31 43.15 -7.72
C LEU A 84 13.21 42.77 -9.21
N SER A 85 12.13 43.17 -9.89
CA SER A 85 11.83 42.77 -11.28
C SER A 85 12.80 43.37 -12.30
N ILE A 86 13.22 44.63 -12.15
CA ILE A 86 14.11 45.30 -13.12
C ILE A 86 15.45 44.58 -13.28
N PHE A 87 15.96 43.99 -12.19
CA PHE A 87 17.17 43.18 -12.21
C PHE A 87 17.01 41.99 -13.18
N TYR A 88 15.92 41.22 -13.05
CA TYR A 88 15.67 40.05 -13.91
C TYR A 88 15.37 40.44 -15.37
N ILE A 89 14.70 41.58 -15.60
CA ILE A 89 14.44 42.10 -16.95
C ILE A 89 15.75 42.41 -17.68
N ILE A 90 16.74 43.01 -17.00
CA ILE A 90 18.03 43.27 -17.63
C ILE A 90 18.86 41.99 -17.73
N TYR A 91 18.80 41.13 -16.72
CA TYR A 91 19.48 39.83 -16.69
C TYR A 91 19.16 39.01 -17.95
N LEU A 92 17.86 38.80 -18.25
CA LEU A 92 17.43 37.97 -19.38
C LEU A 92 17.87 38.53 -20.75
N LEU A 93 17.99 39.87 -20.88
CA LEU A 93 18.41 40.50 -22.14
C LEU A 93 19.92 40.33 -22.40
N VAL A 94 20.71 40.11 -21.36
CA VAL A 94 22.18 40.09 -21.44
C VAL A 94 22.75 38.67 -21.50
N GLU A 95 22.04 37.66 -21.01
CA GLU A 95 22.51 36.26 -20.97
C GLU A 95 23.07 35.73 -22.31
N VAL A 96 22.27 35.81 -23.39
CA VAL A 96 22.68 35.30 -24.71
C VAL A 96 23.84 36.13 -25.29
N PRO A 97 23.78 37.48 -25.35
CA PRO A 97 24.92 38.29 -25.79
C PRO A 97 26.20 38.04 -24.98
N SER A 98 26.08 37.91 -23.66
CA SER A 98 27.22 37.70 -22.76
C SER A 98 27.90 36.36 -23.03
N ASN A 99 27.14 35.29 -23.22
CA ASN A 99 27.74 33.97 -23.50
C ASN A 99 28.40 33.90 -24.89
N ILE A 100 27.91 34.68 -25.86
CA ILE A 100 28.58 34.86 -27.15
C ILE A 100 29.94 35.57 -26.96
N ILE A 101 30.00 36.58 -26.09
CA ILE A 101 31.25 37.28 -25.75
C ILE A 101 32.21 36.34 -25.01
N LEU A 102 31.71 35.54 -24.06
CA LEU A 102 32.48 34.55 -23.33
C LEU A 102 33.24 33.61 -24.29
N LYS A 103 32.57 33.12 -25.33
CA LYS A 103 33.21 32.26 -26.34
C LYS A 103 34.31 32.97 -27.14
N ARG A 104 34.27 34.30 -27.26
CA ARG A 104 35.31 35.10 -27.95
C ARG A 104 36.48 35.47 -27.05
N VAL A 105 36.19 35.85 -25.79
CA VAL A 105 37.18 36.38 -24.85
C VAL A 105 37.83 35.28 -24.00
N GLY A 106 37.10 34.20 -23.73
CA GLY A 106 37.52 33.09 -22.88
C GLY A 106 37.11 33.26 -21.41
N ALA A 107 36.84 32.13 -20.74
CA ALA A 107 36.34 32.09 -19.37
C ALA A 107 37.28 32.69 -18.33
N ARG A 108 38.60 32.53 -18.52
CA ARG A 108 39.64 32.97 -17.58
C ARG A 108 39.55 34.45 -17.20
N PHE A 109 39.19 35.32 -18.14
CA PHE A 109 39.11 36.76 -17.89
C PHE A 109 37.67 37.27 -17.87
N TYR A 110 36.79 36.69 -18.69
CA TYR A 110 35.43 37.20 -18.81
C TYR A 110 34.56 36.88 -17.58
N LEU A 111 34.63 35.66 -17.03
CA LEU A 111 33.83 35.31 -15.83
C LEU A 111 34.26 36.16 -14.61
N PRO A 112 35.57 36.30 -14.29
CA PRO A 112 35.97 37.18 -13.20
C PRO A 112 35.64 38.66 -13.43
N PHE A 113 35.67 39.15 -14.68
CA PHE A 113 35.25 40.52 -15.01
C PHE A 113 33.77 40.76 -14.68
N LEU A 114 32.89 39.81 -14.97
CA LEU A 114 31.48 39.89 -14.63
C LEU A 114 31.28 39.94 -13.10
N VAL A 115 31.94 39.04 -12.36
CA VAL A 115 31.87 39.01 -10.89
C VAL A 115 32.47 40.27 -10.26
N LEU A 116 33.53 40.83 -10.85
CA LEU A 116 34.14 42.09 -10.41
C LEU A 116 33.17 43.26 -10.58
N GLY A 117 32.54 43.38 -11.75
CA GLY A 117 31.52 44.40 -12.01
C GLY A 117 30.32 44.26 -11.06
N PHE A 118 29.88 43.03 -10.81
CA PHE A 118 28.85 42.72 -9.83
C PHE A 118 29.24 43.19 -8.41
N GLY A 119 30.46 42.88 -7.95
CA GLY A 119 30.92 43.26 -6.61
C GLY A 119 31.01 44.77 -6.43
N ILE A 120 31.46 45.50 -7.45
CA ILE A 120 31.52 46.97 -7.44
C ILE A 120 30.11 47.57 -7.31
N VAL A 121 29.14 47.09 -8.11
CA VAL A 121 27.77 47.61 -8.08
C VAL A 121 27.09 47.28 -6.75
N THR A 122 27.30 46.06 -6.22
CA THR A 122 26.82 45.64 -4.91
C THR A 122 27.35 46.57 -3.82
N MET A 123 28.67 46.85 -3.79
CA MET A 123 29.25 47.81 -2.84
C MET A 123 28.63 49.22 -3.01
N CYS A 124 28.35 49.65 -4.24
CA CYS A 124 27.69 50.93 -4.50
C CYS A 124 26.25 51.00 -3.97
N MET A 125 25.53 49.87 -3.83
CA MET A 125 24.17 49.84 -3.28
C MET A 125 24.12 50.32 -1.83
N ALA A 126 25.20 50.15 -1.07
CA ALA A 126 25.31 50.67 0.29
C ALA A 126 25.13 52.20 0.38
N PHE A 127 25.32 52.94 -0.73
CA PHE A 127 25.22 54.40 -0.78
C PHE A 127 23.91 54.93 -1.39
N VAL A 128 22.96 54.05 -1.74
CA VAL A 128 21.69 54.44 -2.36
C VAL A 128 20.75 55.12 -1.36
N LYS A 129 20.21 56.28 -1.73
CA LYS A 129 19.32 57.11 -0.88
C LYS A 129 17.89 57.26 -1.42
N SER A 130 17.56 56.67 -2.57
CA SER A 130 16.24 56.78 -3.18
C SER A 130 15.85 55.53 -3.97
N PHE A 131 14.54 55.33 -4.18
CA PHE A 131 14.01 54.26 -5.02
C PHE A 131 14.59 54.28 -6.45
N ALA A 132 14.70 55.45 -7.06
CA ALA A 132 15.30 55.58 -8.40
C ALA A 132 16.76 55.15 -8.43
N GLY A 133 17.54 55.49 -7.39
CA GLY A 133 18.93 55.03 -7.26
C GLY A 133 19.02 53.51 -7.12
N LEU A 134 18.09 52.89 -6.40
CA LEU A 134 18.00 51.44 -6.26
C LEU A 134 17.66 50.76 -7.59
N MET A 135 16.69 51.29 -8.35
CA MET A 135 16.31 50.78 -9.67
C MET A 135 17.49 50.78 -10.64
N VAL A 136 18.27 51.87 -10.68
CA VAL A 136 19.47 51.96 -11.53
C VAL A 136 20.53 50.97 -11.09
N ALA A 137 20.83 50.89 -9.79
CA ALA A 137 21.82 49.93 -9.28
C ALA A 137 21.44 48.48 -9.62
N ARG A 138 20.17 48.11 -9.41
CA ARG A 138 19.64 46.76 -9.71
C ARG A 138 19.64 46.44 -11.21
N ALA A 139 19.35 47.42 -12.07
CA ALA A 139 19.45 47.27 -13.51
C ALA A 139 20.91 47.00 -13.96
N VAL A 140 21.87 47.78 -13.45
CA VAL A 140 23.30 47.61 -13.78
C VAL A 140 23.83 46.29 -13.21
N LEU A 141 23.38 45.88 -12.03
CA LEU A 141 23.73 44.59 -11.44
C LEU A 141 23.31 43.43 -12.36
N GLY A 142 22.10 43.50 -12.94
CA GLY A 142 21.61 42.52 -13.91
C GLY A 142 22.49 42.39 -15.17
N VAL A 143 23.16 43.47 -15.60
CA VAL A 143 24.10 43.42 -16.73
C VAL A 143 25.32 42.54 -16.42
N PHE A 144 25.87 42.66 -15.21
CA PHE A 144 27.07 41.93 -14.83
C PHE A 144 26.75 40.50 -14.39
N GLU A 145 25.65 40.27 -13.67
CA GLU A 145 25.30 38.94 -13.19
C GLU A 145 24.71 38.03 -14.27
N GLY A 146 24.02 38.60 -15.27
CA GLY A 146 23.33 37.87 -16.34
C GLY A 146 24.22 36.88 -17.09
N GLY A 147 25.50 37.22 -17.26
CA GLY A 147 26.46 36.35 -17.96
C GLY A 147 27.09 35.25 -17.12
N ALA A 148 27.04 35.36 -15.79
CA ALA A 148 27.85 34.52 -14.90
C ALA A 148 27.35 33.07 -14.88
N PHE A 149 26.04 32.86 -14.68
CA PHE A 149 25.44 31.52 -14.61
C PHE A 149 25.61 30.74 -15.93
N PRO A 150 25.08 31.20 -17.08
CA PRO A 150 25.20 30.44 -18.33
C PRO A 150 26.66 30.32 -18.77
N GLY A 151 27.50 31.29 -18.39
CA GLY A 151 28.92 31.27 -18.68
C GLY A 151 29.70 30.20 -17.92
N ILE A 152 29.43 30.01 -16.63
CA ILE A 152 30.02 28.93 -15.83
C ILE A 152 29.55 27.56 -16.34
N ALA A 153 28.25 27.40 -16.62
CA ALA A 153 27.71 26.16 -17.17
C ALA A 153 28.35 25.79 -18.51
N PHE A 154 28.50 26.76 -19.42
CA PHE A 154 29.20 26.57 -20.69
C PHE A 154 30.69 26.24 -20.48
N PHE A 155 31.37 26.93 -19.57
CA PHE A 155 32.77 26.67 -19.24
C PHE A 155 32.98 25.24 -18.74
N LEU A 156 32.15 24.73 -17.83
CA LEU A 156 32.22 23.34 -17.35
C LEU A 156 32.03 22.34 -18.49
N SER A 157 31.15 22.62 -19.45
CA SER A 157 30.97 21.75 -20.63
C SER A 157 32.20 21.62 -21.53
N SER A 158 33.22 22.46 -21.33
CA SER A 158 34.51 22.40 -22.05
C SER A 158 35.56 21.51 -21.35
N PHE A 159 35.27 21.01 -20.14
CA PHE A 159 36.18 20.16 -19.35
C PHE A 159 35.61 18.77 -19.03
N TYR A 160 34.28 18.62 -19.09
CA TYR A 160 33.57 17.41 -18.68
C TYR A 160 32.78 16.78 -19.83
N LYS A 161 32.71 15.44 -19.82
CA LYS A 161 31.84 14.67 -20.71
C LYS A 161 30.37 14.94 -20.42
N ARG A 162 29.46 14.64 -21.36
CA ARG A 162 28.00 14.83 -21.18
C ARG A 162 27.46 14.09 -19.96
N GLU A 163 28.00 12.92 -19.67
CA GLU A 163 27.60 12.06 -18.54
C GLU A 163 28.19 12.48 -17.18
N GLU A 164 29.12 13.43 -17.16
CA GLU A 164 29.79 13.91 -15.94
C GLU A 164 29.32 15.30 -15.51
N LEU A 165 28.59 15.98 -16.40
CA LEU A 165 28.33 17.42 -16.32
C LEU A 165 27.32 17.77 -15.22
N LEU A 166 26.26 16.98 -14.99
CA LEU A 166 25.20 17.36 -14.07
C LEU A 166 25.68 17.41 -12.62
N PHE A 167 26.54 16.48 -12.19
CA PHE A 167 27.07 16.50 -10.83
C PHE A 167 27.82 17.81 -10.53
N ARG A 168 28.65 18.28 -11.47
CA ARG A 168 29.40 19.53 -11.31
C ARG A 168 28.50 20.75 -11.46
N VAL A 169 27.52 20.68 -12.36
CA VAL A 169 26.48 21.69 -12.48
C VAL A 169 25.68 21.79 -11.17
N GLY A 170 25.31 20.66 -10.58
CA GLY A 170 24.61 20.55 -9.30
C GLY A 170 25.42 21.18 -8.17
N ILE A 171 26.71 20.84 -8.03
CA ILE A 171 27.57 21.44 -6.99
C ILE A 171 27.62 22.96 -7.12
N PHE A 172 27.84 23.50 -8.32
CA PHE A 172 27.91 24.96 -8.46
C PHE A 172 26.54 25.61 -8.23
N VAL A 173 25.44 25.04 -8.74
CA VAL A 173 24.11 25.63 -8.59
C VAL A 173 23.64 25.57 -7.13
N SER A 174 24.04 24.53 -6.39
CA SER A 174 23.79 24.41 -4.94
C SER A 174 24.43 25.54 -4.12
N ALA A 175 25.35 26.32 -4.70
CA ALA A 175 25.78 27.59 -4.09
C ALA A 175 24.61 28.55 -3.82
N ALA A 176 23.54 28.50 -4.61
CA ALA A 176 22.33 29.29 -4.37
C ALA A 176 21.65 28.91 -3.04
N SER A 177 21.47 27.60 -2.77
CA SER A 177 20.96 27.11 -1.49
C SER A 177 21.92 27.40 -0.33
N MET A 178 23.24 27.25 -0.53
CA MET A 178 24.22 27.59 0.51
C MET A 178 24.19 29.09 0.84
N ALA A 179 24.11 29.96 -0.18
CA ALA A 179 23.93 31.38 0.03
C ALA A 179 22.67 31.66 0.84
N GLY A 180 21.56 30.93 0.59
CA GLY A 180 20.33 31.04 1.38
C GLY A 180 20.53 30.66 2.86
N ALA A 181 21.26 29.58 3.11
CA ALA A 181 21.58 29.10 4.46
C ALA A 181 22.46 30.09 5.25
N PHE A 182 23.46 30.72 4.62
CA PHE A 182 24.40 31.60 5.31
C PHE A 182 24.04 33.10 5.23
N GLY A 183 23.21 33.50 4.27
CA GLY A 183 22.88 34.91 4.01
C GLY A 183 22.16 35.58 5.17
N GLY A 184 21.16 34.92 5.78
CA GLY A 184 20.47 35.46 6.96
C GLY A 184 21.38 35.61 8.19
N LEU A 185 22.29 34.66 8.40
CA LEU A 185 23.30 34.70 9.47
C LEU A 185 24.29 35.87 9.27
N LEU A 186 24.85 36.00 8.06
CA LEU A 186 25.75 37.08 7.69
C LEU A 186 25.07 38.44 7.81
N ALA A 187 23.85 38.58 7.29
CA ALA A 187 23.06 39.81 7.38
C ALA A 187 22.77 40.22 8.83
N THR A 188 22.48 39.25 9.72
CA THR A 188 22.27 39.51 11.15
C THR A 188 23.56 39.99 11.84
N GLY A 189 24.71 39.40 11.49
CA GLY A 189 26.00 39.80 12.05
C GLY A 189 26.42 41.20 11.59
N LEU A 190 26.33 41.47 10.29
CA LEU A 190 26.74 42.73 9.67
C LEU A 190 25.85 43.91 10.07
N SER A 191 24.57 43.69 10.35
CA SER A 191 23.64 44.76 10.76
C SER A 191 23.84 45.24 12.20
N ARG A 192 24.52 44.44 13.04
CA ARG A 192 24.89 44.83 14.41
C ARG A 192 26.14 45.71 14.48
N ILE A 193 26.85 45.88 13.37
CA ILE A 193 28.02 46.76 13.32
C ILE A 193 27.54 48.21 13.54
N PRO A 194 28.09 48.93 14.56
CA PRO A 194 27.72 50.31 14.84
C PRO A 194 27.91 51.22 13.62
N ALA A 195 27.14 52.31 13.56
CA ALA A 195 27.24 53.28 12.46
C ALA A 195 28.67 53.84 12.31
N TRP A 196 29.18 53.87 11.08
CA TRP A 196 30.52 54.34 10.75
C TRP A 196 30.55 55.05 9.38
N GLY A 197 31.69 55.66 9.04
CA GLY A 197 31.85 56.44 7.81
C GLY A 197 31.89 57.96 8.03
N THR A 198 31.84 58.72 6.94
CA THR A 198 31.89 60.20 6.98
C THR A 198 30.47 60.78 7.07
N GLY A 199 30.31 62.03 7.53
CA GLY A 199 28.98 62.66 7.62
C GLY A 199 28.20 62.72 6.30
N ALA A 200 28.88 62.69 5.15
CA ALA A 200 28.26 62.64 3.83
C ALA A 200 27.85 61.22 3.37
N ALA A 201 28.50 60.19 3.93
CA ALA A 201 28.37 58.78 3.58
C ALA A 201 28.41 57.90 4.85
N ARG A 202 27.38 58.05 5.69
CA ARG A 202 27.16 57.22 6.88
C ARG A 202 26.66 55.85 6.43
N ILE A 203 27.28 54.79 6.95
CA ILE A 203 26.95 53.40 6.70
C ILE A 203 26.51 52.78 8.02
N ASP A 204 25.27 52.32 8.07
CA ASP A 204 24.66 51.62 9.19
C ASP A 204 23.63 50.57 8.74
N THR A 205 23.34 49.64 9.64
CA THR A 205 22.28 48.63 9.51
C THR A 205 22.39 47.82 8.21
N TRP A 206 21.45 47.98 7.27
CA TRP A 206 21.39 47.21 6.04
C TRP A 206 22.50 47.56 5.04
N ARG A 207 23.08 48.77 5.14
CA ARG A 207 24.14 49.23 4.22
C ARG A 207 25.45 48.47 4.42
N ASN A 208 25.69 47.99 5.64
CA ASN A 208 26.86 47.16 5.97
C ASN A 208 26.87 45.86 5.16
N ILE A 209 25.71 45.27 4.91
CA ILE A 209 25.56 44.00 4.20
C ILE A 209 26.18 44.12 2.81
N PHE A 210 25.66 45.04 2.00
CA PHE A 210 26.11 45.26 0.62
C PHE A 210 27.55 45.76 0.53
N PHE A 211 28.01 46.56 1.51
CA PHE A 211 29.37 47.08 1.51
C PHE A 211 30.43 45.99 1.69
N PHE A 212 30.30 45.18 2.75
CA PHE A 212 31.29 44.13 3.06
C PHE A 212 31.25 43.00 2.04
N GLU A 213 30.06 42.58 1.61
CA GLU A 213 29.92 41.53 0.60
C GLU A 213 30.46 41.96 -0.76
N GLY A 214 30.21 43.22 -1.16
CA GLY A 214 30.78 43.79 -2.37
C GLY A 214 32.30 43.77 -2.34
N ILE A 215 32.94 44.17 -1.24
CA ILE A 215 34.41 44.15 -1.10
C ILE A 215 34.98 42.73 -1.18
N ILE A 216 34.40 41.77 -0.47
CA ILE A 216 34.85 40.37 -0.51
C ILE A 216 34.76 39.85 -1.93
N THR A 217 33.66 40.15 -2.62
CA THR A 217 33.43 39.75 -4.01
C THR A 217 34.47 40.35 -4.95
N ILE A 218 34.81 41.63 -4.78
CA ILE A 218 35.85 42.32 -5.57
C ILE A 218 37.21 41.64 -5.39
N ILE A 219 37.60 41.33 -4.14
CA ILE A 219 38.90 40.69 -3.83
C ILE A 219 38.98 39.31 -4.50
N VAL A 220 37.95 38.48 -4.33
CA VAL A 220 37.92 37.13 -4.91
C VAL A 220 37.89 37.18 -6.44
N ALA A 221 37.08 38.06 -7.03
CA ALA A 221 37.00 38.23 -8.48
C ALA A 221 38.34 38.71 -9.08
N PHE A 222 39.03 39.63 -8.41
CA PHE A 222 40.33 40.12 -8.88
C PHE A 222 41.41 39.02 -8.86
N ALA A 223 41.36 38.11 -7.90
CA ALA A 223 42.31 37.01 -7.77
C ALA A 223 41.98 35.79 -8.66
N ALA A 224 40.71 35.58 -9.03
CA ALA A 224 40.25 34.42 -9.79
C ALA A 224 40.99 34.11 -11.12
N PRO A 225 41.45 35.10 -11.94
CA PRO A 225 42.20 34.83 -13.17
C PRO A 225 43.55 34.11 -12.97
N LEU A 226 44.06 34.05 -11.72
CA LEU A 226 45.27 33.32 -11.37
C LEU A 226 45.07 31.80 -11.38
N TRP A 227 43.87 31.33 -11.05
CA TRP A 227 43.54 29.91 -10.91
C TRP A 227 42.61 29.37 -12.00
N LEU A 228 41.80 30.22 -12.65
CA LEU A 228 40.83 29.79 -13.66
C LEU A 228 41.51 29.48 -15.02
N PRO A 229 41.47 28.24 -15.55
CA PRO A 229 42.02 27.91 -16.87
C PRO A 229 41.10 28.37 -18.01
N SER A 230 41.61 28.40 -19.25
CA SER A 230 40.78 28.73 -20.44
C SER A 230 40.28 27.49 -21.18
N SER A 231 41.06 26.41 -21.17
CA SER A 231 40.80 25.15 -21.84
C SER A 231 41.61 24.03 -21.17
N PRO A 232 41.28 22.75 -21.36
CA PRO A 232 42.11 21.64 -20.87
C PRO A 232 43.59 21.79 -21.29
N ALA A 233 43.84 22.17 -22.55
CA ALA A 233 45.18 22.41 -23.10
C ALA A 233 46.01 23.49 -22.38
N THR A 234 45.34 24.51 -21.83
CA THR A 234 45.99 25.65 -21.16
C THR A 234 46.06 25.51 -19.65
N SER A 235 45.65 24.37 -19.10
CA SER A 235 45.61 24.10 -17.66
C SER A 235 47.02 23.91 -17.10
N LYS A 236 47.41 24.73 -16.12
CA LYS A 236 48.74 24.67 -15.48
C LYS A 236 48.89 23.52 -14.47
N PHE A 237 47.77 23.00 -13.97
CA PHE A 237 47.75 21.92 -12.98
C PHE A 237 47.73 20.51 -13.60
N LEU A 238 47.64 20.42 -14.94
CA LEU A 238 47.70 19.16 -15.68
C LEU A 238 49.08 18.98 -16.32
N ASP A 239 49.60 17.76 -16.31
CA ASP A 239 50.79 17.39 -17.09
C ASP A 239 50.46 17.16 -18.58
N GLU A 240 51.47 16.91 -19.42
CA GLU A 240 51.26 16.75 -20.87
C GLU A 240 50.41 15.51 -21.24
N ARG A 241 50.51 14.41 -20.49
CA ARG A 241 49.70 13.20 -20.71
C ARG A 241 48.25 13.44 -20.30
N GLU A 242 48.04 14.04 -19.13
CA GLU A 242 46.74 14.43 -18.62
C GLU A 242 46.03 15.44 -19.54
N LYS A 243 46.76 16.42 -20.10
CA LYS A 243 46.21 17.36 -21.11
C LYS A 243 45.74 16.63 -22.35
N TRP A 244 46.54 15.69 -22.85
CA TRP A 244 46.18 14.90 -24.03
C TRP A 244 44.91 14.06 -23.77
N ILE A 245 44.86 13.30 -22.67
CA ILE A 245 43.68 12.50 -22.27
C ILE A 245 42.45 13.42 -22.12
N ALA A 246 42.59 14.58 -21.47
CA ALA A 246 41.49 15.52 -21.26
C ALA A 246 40.90 16.09 -22.56
N MET A 247 41.73 16.29 -23.59
CA MET A 247 41.24 16.73 -24.90
C MET A 247 40.65 15.56 -25.70
N GLU A 248 41.35 14.44 -25.77
CA GLU A 248 40.98 13.30 -26.60
C GLU A 248 39.64 12.70 -26.14
N ARG A 249 39.42 12.60 -24.82
CA ARG A 249 38.14 12.10 -24.27
C ARG A 249 36.93 12.96 -24.67
N LEU A 250 37.13 14.27 -24.85
CA LEU A 250 36.08 15.19 -25.30
C LEU A 250 35.90 15.11 -26.82
N THR A 251 36.99 14.99 -27.59
CA THR A 251 36.95 14.86 -29.05
C THR A 251 36.27 13.57 -29.49
N ARG A 252 36.58 12.43 -28.83
CA ARG A 252 35.96 11.12 -29.11
C ARG A 252 34.45 11.11 -28.84
N GLU A 253 34.00 11.76 -27.76
CA GLU A 253 32.56 11.86 -27.44
C GLU A 253 31.83 12.83 -28.38
N GLN A 254 32.48 13.92 -28.79
CA GLN A 254 31.82 15.01 -29.51
C GLN A 254 31.82 14.83 -31.04
N LYS A 255 32.67 13.94 -31.62
CA LYS A 255 32.82 13.72 -33.08
C LYS A 255 32.97 15.02 -33.91
N GLU A 256 33.34 16.14 -33.30
CA GLU A 256 33.24 17.47 -33.88
C GLU A 256 34.43 18.37 -33.47
N LYS A 257 34.66 19.44 -34.25
CA LYS A 257 35.78 20.37 -34.00
C LYS A 257 35.50 21.24 -32.76
N PRO A 258 36.36 21.22 -31.72
CA PRO A 258 36.16 22.02 -30.50
C PRO A 258 36.20 23.54 -30.73
N THR A 259 36.64 24.01 -31.89
CA THR A 259 36.86 25.44 -32.22
C THR A 259 35.79 26.07 -33.11
N GLU A 260 34.63 25.43 -33.29
CA GLU A 260 33.57 25.93 -34.17
C GLU A 260 32.99 27.30 -33.73
N LYS A 261 32.90 28.27 -34.65
CA LYS A 261 32.30 29.59 -34.39
C LYS A 261 30.77 29.52 -34.38
N VAL A 262 30.13 30.39 -33.59
CA VAL A 262 28.67 30.51 -33.59
C VAL A 262 28.23 31.30 -34.83
N GLU A 263 27.40 30.68 -35.67
CA GLU A 263 26.82 31.25 -36.88
C GLU A 263 25.28 31.31 -36.74
N ALA A 264 24.61 32.11 -37.59
CA ALA A 264 23.16 32.27 -37.55
C ALA A 264 22.39 30.93 -37.68
N ARG A 265 22.95 29.95 -38.39
CA ARG A 265 22.37 28.61 -38.51
C ARG A 265 22.34 27.85 -37.17
N HIS A 266 23.38 27.99 -36.34
CA HIS A 266 23.46 27.36 -35.01
C HIS A 266 22.42 27.94 -34.07
N VAL A 267 22.21 29.26 -34.15
CA VAL A 267 21.16 29.98 -33.42
C VAL A 267 19.78 29.47 -33.84
N LYS A 268 19.49 29.40 -35.14
CA LYS A 268 18.24 28.83 -35.66
C LYS A 268 18.02 27.38 -35.20
N ARG A 269 19.07 26.56 -35.19
CA ARG A 269 19.02 25.15 -34.79
C ARG A 269 18.73 24.97 -33.30
N ALA A 270 19.27 25.83 -32.44
CA ALA A 270 18.98 25.88 -31.01
C ALA A 270 17.52 26.31 -30.74
N PHE A 271 17.03 27.32 -31.46
CA PHE A 271 15.64 27.77 -31.34
C PHE A 271 14.62 26.75 -31.83
N LEU A 272 14.92 25.97 -32.86
CA LEU A 272 13.99 24.95 -33.37
C LEU A 272 14.03 23.63 -32.58
N CYS A 273 14.85 23.53 -31.53
CA CYS A 273 14.94 22.34 -30.69
C CYS A 273 13.76 22.29 -29.71
N ILE A 274 12.77 21.42 -29.98
CA ILE A 274 11.62 21.20 -29.08
C ILE A 274 12.05 20.89 -27.65
N HIS A 275 13.09 20.07 -27.48
CA HIS A 275 13.55 19.67 -26.15
C HIS A 275 14.10 20.85 -25.34
N ASN A 276 14.68 21.85 -26.01
CA ASN A 276 15.11 23.07 -25.32
C ASN A 276 13.91 23.81 -24.72
N TYR A 277 12.75 23.84 -25.38
CA TYR A 277 11.55 24.46 -24.81
C TYR A 277 10.97 23.66 -23.64
N THR A 278 10.99 22.32 -23.71
CA THR A 278 10.59 21.48 -22.58
C THR A 278 11.44 21.78 -21.34
N CYS A 279 12.77 21.80 -21.50
CA CYS A 279 13.67 22.12 -20.40
C CYS A 279 13.59 23.58 -19.96
N ALA A 280 13.40 24.52 -20.89
CA ALA A 280 13.25 25.94 -20.59
C ALA A 280 11.98 26.23 -19.79
N LEU A 281 10.86 25.61 -20.15
CA LEU A 281 9.59 25.78 -19.45
C LEU A 281 9.64 25.10 -18.07
N GLY A 282 10.25 23.91 -17.97
CA GLY A 282 10.51 23.28 -16.67
C GLY A 282 11.40 24.14 -15.77
N PHE A 283 12.49 24.69 -16.33
CA PHE A 283 13.38 25.59 -15.62
C PHE A 283 12.67 26.89 -15.21
N PHE A 284 11.82 27.46 -16.07
CA PHE A 284 10.97 28.62 -15.75
C PHE A 284 10.11 28.37 -14.52
N LEU A 285 9.36 27.27 -14.48
CA LEU A 285 8.46 26.95 -13.38
C LEU A 285 9.22 26.69 -12.07
N ILE A 286 10.32 25.93 -12.12
CA ILE A 286 11.19 25.71 -10.96
C ILE A 286 11.80 27.03 -10.48
N ASN A 287 12.18 27.92 -11.38
CA ASN A 287 12.79 29.20 -11.02
C ASN A 287 11.78 30.15 -10.36
N ILE A 288 10.47 30.06 -10.67
CA ILE A 288 9.43 30.77 -9.90
C ILE A 288 9.52 30.38 -8.42
N THR A 289 9.60 29.08 -8.14
CA THR A 289 9.71 28.54 -6.79
C THR A 289 11.01 28.94 -6.09
N VAL A 290 12.15 28.69 -6.74
CA VAL A 290 13.48 28.91 -6.14
C VAL A 290 13.69 30.40 -5.82
N GLN A 291 13.36 31.30 -6.76
CA GLN A 291 13.51 32.74 -6.51
C GLN A 291 12.48 33.26 -5.52
N GLY A 292 11.24 32.77 -5.58
CA GLY A 292 10.18 33.16 -4.67
C GLY A 292 10.53 32.83 -3.22
N LEU A 293 10.98 31.59 -2.96
CA LEU A 293 11.42 31.19 -1.64
C LEU A 293 12.69 31.94 -1.20
N SER A 294 13.64 32.14 -2.09
CA SER A 294 14.90 32.84 -1.77
C SER A 294 14.68 34.26 -1.26
N VAL A 295 13.68 34.96 -1.79
CA VAL A 295 13.36 36.34 -1.39
C VAL A 295 12.40 36.36 -0.18
N PHE A 296 11.37 35.51 -0.17
CA PHE A 296 10.24 35.66 0.75
C PHE A 296 10.21 34.66 1.91
N MET A 297 11.09 33.65 1.95
CA MET A 297 11.09 32.64 3.04
C MET A 297 11.18 33.25 4.45
N PRO A 298 12.02 34.27 4.73
CA PRO A 298 12.02 34.88 6.07
C PRO A 298 10.67 35.50 6.45
N ALA A 299 9.95 36.09 5.49
CA ALA A 299 8.62 36.65 5.70
C ALA A 299 7.58 35.54 5.93
N ILE A 300 7.63 34.46 5.13
CA ILE A 300 6.77 33.29 5.31
C ILE A 300 6.96 32.69 6.71
N LEU A 301 8.19 32.51 7.17
CA LEU A 301 8.48 31.99 8.51
C LEU A 301 8.06 32.97 9.63
N ALA A 302 8.14 34.28 9.38
CA ALA A 302 7.66 35.27 10.33
C ALA A 302 6.15 35.18 10.55
N ASP A 303 5.40 34.94 9.48
CA ASP A 303 3.95 34.79 9.49
C ASP A 303 3.49 33.47 10.14
N LEU A 304 4.38 32.48 10.28
CA LEU A 304 4.13 31.26 11.06
C LEU A 304 4.31 31.44 12.59
N GLY A 305 4.66 32.66 13.04
CA GLY A 305 4.73 33.01 14.47
C GLY A 305 6.16 33.16 15.01
N TRP A 306 7.20 32.91 14.22
CA TRP A 306 8.60 33.08 14.65
C TRP A 306 9.13 34.47 14.32
N LYS A 307 9.44 35.30 15.32
CA LYS A 307 9.85 36.69 15.07
C LYS A 307 11.38 36.86 14.95
N ASN A 308 11.78 37.89 14.21
CA ASN A 308 13.15 38.42 14.15
C ASN A 308 14.21 37.35 13.78
N THR A 309 15.31 37.30 14.54
CA THR A 309 16.43 36.37 14.36
C THR A 309 15.99 34.92 14.30
N LYS A 310 14.91 34.54 14.99
CA LYS A 310 14.42 33.16 14.99
C LYS A 310 13.93 32.74 13.60
N ALA A 311 13.18 33.59 12.89
CA ALA A 311 12.75 33.30 11.51
C ALA A 311 13.95 33.14 10.56
N GLN A 312 14.95 34.01 10.67
CA GLN A 312 16.16 33.93 9.84
C GLN A 312 16.96 32.65 10.09
N LEU A 313 17.13 32.26 11.36
CA LEU A 313 17.81 31.01 11.72
C LEU A 313 17.04 29.76 11.24
N LEU A 314 15.71 29.81 11.24
CA LEU A 314 14.87 28.72 10.75
C LEU A 314 14.88 28.59 9.22
N THR A 315 15.44 29.55 8.47
CA THR A 315 15.69 29.35 7.03
C THR A 315 16.86 28.41 6.75
N VAL A 316 17.80 28.30 7.69
CA VAL A 316 19.08 27.57 7.48
C VAL A 316 18.84 26.07 7.22
N PRO A 317 18.06 25.35 8.06
CA PRO A 317 17.94 23.90 7.88
C PRO A 317 17.30 23.48 6.54
N PRO A 318 16.19 24.09 6.06
CA PRO A 318 15.63 23.76 4.75
C PRO A 318 16.59 24.00 3.58
N TYR A 319 17.44 25.04 3.65
CA TYR A 319 18.43 25.33 2.63
C TYR A 319 19.62 24.36 2.65
N VAL A 320 20.08 23.97 3.83
CA VAL A 320 21.14 22.94 3.97
C VAL A 320 20.64 21.60 3.42
N ALA A 321 19.42 21.20 3.77
CA ALA A 321 18.80 19.99 3.24
C ALA A 321 18.69 20.04 1.70
N ALA A 322 18.21 21.16 1.15
CA ALA A 322 18.13 21.35 -0.29
C ALA A 322 19.49 21.27 -1.00
N CYS A 323 20.54 21.83 -0.39
CA CYS A 323 21.91 21.77 -0.92
C CYS A 323 22.42 20.32 -1.02
N LEU A 324 22.32 19.57 0.09
CA LEU A 324 22.79 18.18 0.16
C LEU A 324 22.02 17.28 -0.81
N ILE A 325 20.70 17.42 -0.84
CA ILE A 325 19.81 16.63 -1.70
C ILE A 325 20.05 16.97 -3.17
N ALA A 326 20.18 18.25 -3.54
CA ALA A 326 20.47 18.63 -4.92
C ALA A 326 21.82 18.06 -5.42
N ILE A 327 22.86 18.04 -4.58
CA ILE A 327 24.15 17.43 -4.93
C ILE A 327 24.03 15.91 -5.03
N ALA A 328 23.33 15.26 -4.09
CA ALA A 328 23.12 13.81 -4.08
C ALA A 328 22.36 13.35 -5.33
N ILE A 329 21.27 14.03 -5.70
CA ILE A 329 20.50 13.71 -6.90
C ILE A 329 21.35 13.96 -8.15
N ALA A 330 22.11 15.05 -8.20
CA ALA A 330 22.99 15.32 -9.34
C ALA A 330 24.02 14.19 -9.53
N TYR A 331 24.56 13.63 -8.43
CA TYR A 331 25.45 12.47 -8.44
C TYR A 331 24.76 11.19 -8.92
N ILE A 332 23.64 10.85 -8.29
CA ILE A 332 22.87 9.64 -8.59
C ILE A 332 22.34 9.70 -10.04
N SER A 333 21.89 10.87 -10.48
CA SER A 333 21.35 11.06 -11.82
C SER A 333 22.41 10.94 -12.91
N ASP A 334 23.66 11.32 -12.65
CA ASP A 334 24.76 11.09 -13.59
C ASP A 334 25.17 9.63 -13.63
N LYS A 335 25.19 8.93 -12.48
CA LYS A 335 25.46 7.48 -12.43
C LYS A 335 24.40 6.66 -13.17
N THR A 336 23.13 6.95 -12.95
CA THR A 336 22.00 6.16 -13.48
C THR A 336 21.59 6.57 -14.89
N LYS A 337 22.00 7.77 -15.33
CA LYS A 337 21.64 8.35 -16.62
C LYS A 337 20.12 8.58 -16.82
N LYS A 338 19.38 8.75 -15.71
CA LYS A 338 17.90 8.81 -15.64
C LYS A 338 17.33 10.19 -15.27
N ARG A 339 17.91 11.27 -15.81
CA ARG A 339 17.61 12.68 -15.42
C ARG A 339 16.14 13.07 -15.38
N GLY A 340 15.37 12.71 -16.41
CA GLY A 340 13.94 13.04 -16.49
C GLY A 340 13.12 12.44 -15.34
N ILE A 341 13.51 11.26 -14.85
CA ILE A 341 12.80 10.57 -13.76
C ILE A 341 13.01 11.31 -12.44
N TYR A 342 14.25 11.70 -12.13
CA TYR A 342 14.53 12.50 -10.93
C TYR A 342 13.80 13.85 -10.98
N LEU A 343 13.71 14.47 -12.16
CA LEU A 343 12.92 15.70 -12.33
C LEU A 343 11.42 15.49 -12.00
N ALA A 344 10.83 14.40 -12.48
CA ALA A 344 9.44 14.05 -12.18
C ALA A 344 9.24 13.76 -10.68
N VAL A 345 10.07 12.89 -10.10
CA VAL A 345 9.96 12.48 -8.68
C VAL A 345 10.12 13.67 -7.73
N PHE A 346 11.14 14.49 -7.91
CA PHE A 346 11.38 15.62 -7.01
C PHE A 346 10.36 16.76 -7.19
N SER A 347 9.75 16.88 -8.37
CA SER A 347 8.60 17.80 -8.54
C SER A 347 7.37 17.38 -7.74
N LEU A 348 7.16 16.07 -7.51
CA LEU A 348 6.09 15.58 -6.63
C LEU A 348 6.35 15.93 -5.16
N ILE A 349 7.61 15.86 -4.71
CA ILE A 349 7.98 16.29 -3.36
C ILE A 349 7.69 17.79 -3.17
N ALA A 350 8.05 18.63 -4.15
CA ALA A 350 7.74 20.05 -4.10
C ALA A 350 6.23 20.34 -4.18
N LEU A 351 5.49 19.54 -4.96
CA LEU A 351 4.03 19.61 -5.07
C LEU A 351 3.38 19.33 -3.71
N THR A 352 3.78 18.27 -3.00
CA THR A 352 3.29 17.95 -1.65
C THR A 352 3.59 19.10 -0.69
N GLY A 353 4.79 19.67 -0.73
CA GLY A 353 5.14 20.84 0.07
C GLY A 353 4.23 22.05 -0.19
N PHE A 354 3.96 22.38 -1.45
CA PHE A 354 3.06 23.50 -1.76
C PHE A 354 1.59 23.21 -1.45
N ALA A 355 1.13 21.97 -1.58
CA ALA A 355 -0.21 21.55 -1.19
C ALA A 355 -0.41 21.72 0.33
N LEU A 356 0.54 21.27 1.14
CA LEU A 356 0.54 21.46 2.59
C LEU A 356 0.57 22.95 2.97
N LEU A 357 1.41 23.77 2.31
CA LEU A 357 1.42 25.22 2.54
C LEU A 357 0.09 25.89 2.16
N ARG A 358 -0.61 25.38 1.14
CA ARG A 358 -1.84 25.98 0.62
C ARG A 358 -3.09 25.60 1.42
N PHE A 359 -3.21 24.34 1.82
CA PHE A 359 -4.45 23.77 2.34
C PHE A 359 -4.42 23.48 3.84
N TYR A 360 -3.24 23.29 4.42
CA TYR A 360 -3.10 23.01 5.86
C TYR A 360 -2.82 24.28 6.67
N GLU A 361 -3.26 24.36 7.93
CA GLU A 361 -3.13 25.58 8.75
C GLU A 361 -2.07 25.51 9.88
N GLY A 362 -1.65 24.32 10.31
CA GLY A 362 -0.71 24.16 11.41
C GLY A 362 0.72 24.65 11.11
N ALA A 363 1.30 25.45 12.02
CA ALA A 363 2.62 26.07 11.82
C ALA A 363 3.78 25.06 11.67
N ASN A 364 3.77 23.97 12.45
CA ASN A 364 4.80 22.92 12.38
C ASN A 364 4.76 22.17 11.04
N VAL A 365 3.55 21.83 10.57
CA VAL A 365 3.34 21.16 9.28
C VAL A 365 3.72 22.08 8.12
N ARG A 366 3.41 23.38 8.21
CA ARG A 366 3.86 24.36 7.21
C ARG A 366 5.39 24.54 7.19
N TYR A 367 6.05 24.43 8.33
CA TYR A 367 7.51 24.44 8.38
C TYR A 367 8.12 23.18 7.76
N MET A 368 7.56 21.99 8.05
CA MET A 368 7.92 20.75 7.37
C MET A 368 7.70 20.87 5.85
N ALA A 369 6.59 21.48 5.44
CA ALA A 369 6.28 21.69 4.04
C ALA A 369 7.34 22.55 3.32
N ILE A 370 7.98 23.50 4.00
CA ILE A 370 9.11 24.27 3.44
C ILE A 370 10.29 23.34 3.11
N PHE A 371 10.58 22.31 3.92
CA PHE A 371 11.61 21.32 3.57
C PHE A 371 11.25 20.57 2.29
N PHE A 372 10.01 20.13 2.14
CA PHE A 372 9.58 19.44 0.92
C PHE A 372 9.68 20.35 -0.32
N VAL A 373 9.26 21.61 -0.21
CA VAL A 373 9.40 22.55 -1.32
C VAL A 373 10.87 22.80 -1.66
N THR A 374 11.73 23.08 -0.68
CA THR A 374 13.15 23.40 -0.97
C THR A 374 13.89 22.18 -1.52
N THR A 375 13.68 20.99 -0.95
CA THR A 375 14.36 19.76 -1.38
C THR A 375 13.82 19.23 -2.71
N GLY A 376 12.54 19.45 -3.03
CA GLY A 376 11.94 19.10 -4.31
C GLY A 376 12.31 20.06 -5.46
N ALA A 377 12.35 21.36 -5.21
CA ALA A 377 12.52 22.36 -6.27
C ALA A 377 13.99 22.65 -6.64
N PHE A 378 14.89 22.74 -5.65
CA PHE A 378 16.29 23.12 -5.88
C PHE A 378 17.08 22.18 -6.81
N PRO A 379 16.86 20.84 -6.80
CA PRO A 379 17.48 19.94 -7.77
C PRO A 379 17.03 20.18 -9.21
N GLY A 380 15.84 20.76 -9.42
CA GLY A 380 15.24 20.94 -10.73
C GLY A 380 16.02 21.90 -11.64
N GLY A 381 16.59 22.96 -11.05
CA GLY A 381 17.40 23.96 -11.75
C GLY A 381 18.58 23.36 -12.54
N PRO A 382 19.56 22.75 -11.85
CA PRO A 382 20.72 22.14 -12.51
C PRO A 382 20.33 20.97 -13.42
N ALA A 383 19.27 20.22 -13.07
CA ALA A 383 18.81 19.07 -13.85
C ALA A 383 18.23 19.45 -15.22
N PHE A 384 17.33 20.44 -15.30
CA PHE A 384 16.76 20.87 -16.59
C PHE A 384 17.82 21.43 -17.56
N ILE A 385 18.76 22.21 -17.04
CA ILE A 385 19.83 22.81 -17.85
C ILE A 385 20.77 21.73 -18.37
N SER A 386 21.20 20.83 -17.50
CA SER A 386 22.08 19.72 -17.90
C SER A 386 21.37 18.78 -18.88
N TRP A 387 20.06 18.56 -18.73
CA TRP A 387 19.28 17.73 -19.66
C TRP A 387 19.20 18.36 -21.05
N ALA A 388 18.96 19.68 -21.14
CA ALA A 388 19.01 20.41 -22.41
C ALA A 388 20.41 20.36 -23.07
N MET A 389 21.48 20.53 -22.28
CA MET A 389 22.85 20.50 -22.78
C MET A 389 23.27 19.11 -23.29
N ASN A 390 22.78 18.03 -22.65
CA ASN A 390 23.05 16.67 -23.09
C ASN A 390 22.34 16.33 -24.40
N ASN A 391 21.13 16.86 -24.59
CA ASN A 391 20.31 16.60 -25.77
C ASN A 391 20.56 17.57 -26.93
N THR A 392 21.53 18.47 -26.77
CA THR A 392 22.01 19.34 -27.85
C THR A 392 23.34 18.82 -28.41
N GLY A 393 23.30 18.51 -29.71
CA GLY A 393 24.45 18.13 -30.52
C GLY A 393 25.17 19.37 -31.03
N GLY A 394 26.50 19.35 -30.89
CA GLY A 394 27.43 20.37 -31.32
C GLY A 394 27.73 21.53 -30.37
N SER A 395 29.01 21.90 -30.31
CA SER A 395 29.56 22.88 -29.36
C SER A 395 28.93 24.28 -29.53
N ALA A 396 28.75 24.73 -30.78
CA ALA A 396 28.14 26.02 -31.06
C ALA A 396 26.63 26.05 -30.71
N VAL A 397 25.89 24.98 -30.98
CA VAL A 397 24.45 24.88 -30.67
C VAL A 397 24.23 24.74 -29.16
N ARG A 398 25.07 23.98 -28.46
CA ARG A 398 25.04 23.83 -27.01
C ARG A 398 25.26 25.16 -26.30
N ALA A 399 26.21 25.98 -26.75
CA ALA A 399 26.46 27.32 -26.20
C ALA A 399 25.24 28.25 -26.31
N VAL A 400 24.52 28.20 -27.43
CA VAL A 400 23.28 28.98 -27.61
C VAL A 400 22.14 28.38 -26.79
N SER A 401 22.01 27.06 -26.76
CA SER A 401 20.95 26.36 -26.05
C SER A 401 21.05 26.53 -24.54
N SER A 402 22.26 26.47 -23.97
CA SER A 402 22.48 26.67 -22.53
C SER A 402 22.08 28.07 -22.08
N SER A 403 22.34 29.10 -22.89
CA SER A 403 21.85 30.45 -22.61
C SER A 403 20.35 30.58 -22.84
N TRP A 404 19.82 30.02 -23.94
CA TRP A 404 18.41 30.17 -24.28
C TRP A 404 17.46 29.55 -23.24
N VAL A 405 17.81 28.37 -22.73
CA VAL A 405 17.06 27.69 -21.67
C VAL A 405 17.04 28.55 -20.40
N VAL A 406 18.19 29.12 -20.03
CA VAL A 406 18.29 30.01 -18.86
C VAL A 406 17.47 31.27 -19.08
N THR A 407 17.48 31.85 -20.29
CA THR A 407 16.82 33.13 -20.59
C THR A 407 15.30 33.02 -20.40
N LEU A 408 14.72 31.96 -20.94
CA LEU A 408 13.30 31.66 -20.73
C LEU A 408 13.02 31.31 -19.26
N GLY A 409 13.94 30.62 -18.59
CA GLY A 409 13.82 30.34 -17.15
C GLY A 409 13.84 31.58 -16.26
N THR A 410 14.64 32.57 -16.61
CA THR A 410 14.81 33.83 -15.86
C THR A 410 13.51 34.65 -15.83
N ILE A 411 12.62 34.47 -16.80
CA ILE A 411 11.25 35.03 -16.75
C ILE A 411 10.53 34.57 -15.47
N GLY A 412 10.82 33.36 -14.98
CA GLY A 412 10.28 32.83 -13.73
C GLY A 412 10.70 33.66 -12.51
N GLY A 413 11.90 34.23 -12.54
CA GLY A 413 12.36 35.20 -11.53
C GLY A 413 11.52 36.48 -11.53
N ILE A 414 11.08 36.96 -12.70
CA ILE A 414 10.14 38.09 -12.78
C ILE A 414 8.80 37.68 -12.17
N VAL A 415 8.26 36.51 -12.51
CA VAL A 415 6.97 36.07 -11.93
C VAL A 415 7.08 35.89 -10.42
N ALA A 416 8.17 35.32 -9.92
CA ALA A 416 8.44 35.10 -8.50
C ALA A 416 8.37 36.39 -7.65
N THR A 417 8.80 37.53 -8.20
CA THR A 417 8.72 38.81 -7.46
C THR A 417 7.29 39.27 -7.24
N TRP A 418 6.31 38.69 -7.94
CA TRP A 418 4.89 39.00 -7.83
C TRP A 418 4.06 37.87 -7.22
N THR A 419 4.64 36.72 -6.88
CA THR A 419 3.88 35.60 -6.26
C THR A 419 3.55 35.83 -4.79
N TYR A 420 4.40 36.56 -4.05
CA TYR A 420 4.21 36.83 -2.63
C TYR A 420 4.06 38.33 -2.38
N ILE A 421 2.81 38.80 -2.35
CA ILE A 421 2.46 40.20 -2.09
C ILE A 421 1.93 40.39 -0.66
N THR A 422 2.14 41.58 -0.09
CA THR A 422 1.79 41.88 1.30
C THR A 422 0.28 41.84 1.58
N THR A 423 -0.57 42.00 0.56
CA THR A 423 -2.03 41.87 0.69
C THR A 423 -2.49 40.44 0.92
N ASP A 424 -1.67 39.46 0.52
CA ASP A 424 -1.99 38.04 0.62
C ASP A 424 -1.46 37.40 1.91
N ALA A 425 -0.68 38.15 2.69
CA ALA A 425 -0.20 37.74 4.00
C ALA A 425 -1.38 37.58 5.00
N PRO A 426 -1.30 36.67 5.99
CA PRO A 426 -0.17 35.77 6.28
C PRO A 426 -0.22 34.42 5.56
N LYS A 427 -1.29 34.12 4.79
CA LYS A 427 -1.53 32.78 4.23
C LYS A 427 -1.00 32.59 2.81
N TYR A 428 -0.66 33.66 2.10
CA TYR A 428 -0.14 33.67 0.72
C TYR A 428 -0.82 32.69 -0.26
N PRO A 429 -2.16 32.63 -0.32
CA PRO A 429 -2.87 31.62 -1.10
C PRO A 429 -2.52 31.69 -2.60
N THR A 430 -2.38 32.89 -3.17
CA THR A 430 -2.03 33.07 -4.58
C THR A 430 -0.63 32.54 -4.87
N GLY A 431 0.36 32.92 -4.05
CA GLY A 431 1.74 32.48 -4.22
C GLY A 431 1.90 30.98 -4.11
N HIS A 432 1.25 30.36 -3.12
CA HIS A 432 1.26 28.90 -2.98
C HIS A 432 0.53 28.21 -4.14
N SER A 433 -0.59 28.75 -4.64
CA SER A 433 -1.35 28.15 -5.74
C SER A 433 -0.61 28.24 -7.08
N ILE A 434 0.04 29.38 -7.38
CA ILE A 434 0.86 29.53 -8.59
C ILE A 434 2.00 28.50 -8.60
N ASN A 435 2.66 28.34 -7.46
CA ASN A 435 3.76 27.38 -7.37
C ASN A 435 3.27 25.93 -7.37
N LEU A 436 2.12 25.62 -6.75
CA LEU A 436 1.50 24.30 -6.80
C LEU A 436 1.19 23.90 -8.25
N GLY A 437 0.48 24.76 -9.00
CA GLY A 437 0.22 24.55 -10.43
C GLY A 437 1.51 24.48 -11.26
N GLY A 438 2.52 25.26 -10.87
CA GLY A 438 3.84 25.20 -11.47
C GLY A 438 4.53 23.83 -11.30
N GLN A 439 4.49 23.24 -10.10
CA GLN A 439 5.08 21.92 -9.86
C GLN A 439 4.32 20.80 -10.60
N ILE A 440 2.99 20.89 -10.69
CA ILE A 440 2.18 19.99 -11.52
C ILE A 440 2.65 20.06 -12.98
N ALA A 441 2.79 21.27 -13.53
CA ALA A 441 3.28 21.44 -14.89
C ALA A 441 4.73 20.94 -15.08
N VAL A 442 5.61 21.09 -14.07
CA VAL A 442 6.97 20.52 -14.10
C VAL A 442 6.94 18.99 -14.21
N PHE A 443 6.06 18.32 -13.45
CA PHE A 443 5.88 16.87 -13.52
C PHE A 443 5.53 16.42 -14.93
N PHE A 444 4.46 17.00 -15.51
CA PHE A 444 4.01 16.65 -16.86
C PHE A 444 5.03 17.01 -17.93
N LEU A 445 5.76 18.12 -17.80
CA LEU A 445 6.84 18.48 -18.73
C LEU A 445 8.02 17.49 -18.66
N SER A 446 8.33 16.99 -17.46
CA SER A 446 9.36 15.97 -17.26
C SER A 446 8.96 14.65 -17.92
N VAL A 447 7.72 14.21 -17.71
CA VAL A 447 7.15 13.02 -18.38
C VAL A 447 7.13 13.20 -19.90
N PHE A 448 6.63 14.33 -20.40
CA PHE A 448 6.65 14.64 -21.83
C PHE A 448 8.06 14.60 -22.41
N GLY A 449 9.04 15.20 -21.72
CA GLY A 449 10.43 15.19 -22.15
C GLY A 449 11.04 13.78 -22.21
N ILE A 450 10.68 12.89 -21.27
CA ILE A 450 11.07 11.47 -21.29
C ILE A 450 10.47 10.77 -22.52
N LEU A 451 9.14 10.87 -22.69
CA LEU A 451 8.42 10.22 -23.79
C LEU A 451 8.89 10.73 -25.16
N TYR A 452 9.16 12.03 -25.28
CA TYR A 452 9.72 12.63 -26.48
C TYR A 452 11.11 12.05 -26.81
N CYS A 453 12.00 11.97 -25.83
CA CYS A 453 13.34 11.39 -26.02
C CYS A 453 13.26 9.90 -26.40
N LEU A 454 12.39 9.12 -25.75
CA LEU A 454 12.17 7.70 -26.07
C LEU A 454 11.62 7.52 -27.50
N ARG A 455 10.63 8.33 -27.88
CA ARG A 455 10.05 8.32 -29.23
C ARG A 455 11.10 8.65 -30.28
N GLU A 456 11.88 9.72 -30.10
CA GLU A 456 12.90 10.12 -31.06
C GLU A 456 14.03 9.09 -31.17
N ASN A 457 14.45 8.47 -30.06
CA ASN A 457 15.39 7.33 -30.09
C ASN A 457 14.81 6.13 -30.84
N ARG A 458 13.54 5.79 -30.65
CA ARG A 458 12.87 4.69 -31.36
C ARG A 458 12.75 4.96 -32.86
N LEU A 459 12.44 6.19 -33.25
CA LEU A 459 12.36 6.58 -34.67
C LEU A 459 13.72 6.53 -35.36
N ARG A 460 14.80 6.94 -34.66
CA ARG A 460 16.17 6.83 -35.16
C ARG A 460 16.64 5.38 -35.27
N ALA A 461 16.33 4.54 -34.27
CA ALA A 461 16.68 3.11 -34.30
C ALA A 461 15.99 2.34 -35.45
N LYS A 462 14.78 2.77 -35.85
CA LYS A 462 14.02 2.20 -36.98
C LYS A 462 14.41 2.79 -38.36
N GLY A 463 15.47 3.60 -38.44
CA GLY A 463 15.90 4.26 -39.69
C GLY A 463 14.94 5.33 -40.23
N LYS A 464 13.84 5.66 -39.52
CA LYS A 464 12.84 6.63 -40.00
C LYS A 464 13.35 8.08 -40.07
N ARG A 465 14.57 8.33 -39.62
CA ARG A 465 15.25 9.64 -39.67
C ARG A 465 16.41 9.68 -40.66
N ASP A 466 16.68 8.60 -41.39
CA ASP A 466 17.84 8.46 -42.27
C ASP A 466 17.75 9.36 -43.51
N HIS A 467 16.53 9.71 -43.94
CA HIS A 467 16.26 10.72 -44.97
C HIS A 467 16.96 12.07 -44.72
N ARG A 468 17.40 12.35 -43.49
CA ARG A 468 18.14 13.58 -43.15
C ARG A 468 19.57 13.58 -43.68
N LEU A 469 20.11 12.43 -44.11
CA LEU A 469 21.46 12.30 -44.68
C LEU A 469 21.45 12.40 -46.21
N GLU A 470 20.29 12.21 -46.85
CA GLU A 470 20.16 12.21 -48.30
C GLU A 470 20.55 13.56 -48.91
N GLY A 471 21.52 13.54 -49.83
CA GLY A 471 21.98 14.73 -50.54
C GLY A 471 22.97 15.64 -49.78
N LEU A 472 23.44 15.25 -48.58
CA LEU A 472 24.42 16.00 -47.80
C LEU A 472 25.84 15.46 -47.95
N THR A 473 26.82 16.36 -48.03
CA THR A 473 28.26 16.04 -47.96
C THR A 473 28.66 15.54 -46.56
N GLU A 474 29.79 14.83 -46.41
CA GLU A 474 30.27 14.35 -45.09
C GLU A 474 30.42 15.46 -44.05
N ALA A 475 30.87 16.65 -44.49
CA ALA A 475 30.98 17.82 -43.62
C ALA A 475 29.59 18.35 -43.17
N GLU A 476 28.59 18.31 -44.05
CA GLU A 476 27.22 18.71 -43.73
C GLU A 476 26.48 17.68 -42.87
N GLN A 477 26.79 16.39 -43.03
CA GLN A 477 26.29 15.32 -42.18
C GLN A 477 26.81 15.49 -40.75
N GLN A 478 28.11 15.76 -40.56
CA GLN A 478 28.68 16.03 -39.25
C GLN A 478 28.10 17.30 -38.60
N ASP A 479 27.70 18.30 -39.38
CA ASP A 479 27.03 19.51 -38.86
C ASP A 479 25.57 19.26 -38.40
N LEU A 480 24.94 18.10 -38.66
CA LEU A 480 23.54 17.90 -38.26
C LEU A 480 23.30 17.95 -36.74
N GLY A 481 24.34 17.74 -35.91
CA GLY A 481 24.25 17.80 -34.45
C GLY A 481 23.17 16.86 -33.90
N TYR A 482 22.22 17.38 -33.09
CA TYR A 482 21.15 16.55 -32.51
C TYR A 482 20.17 15.95 -33.55
N ARG A 483 20.17 16.48 -34.78
CA ARG A 483 19.30 15.98 -35.87
C ARG A 483 19.90 14.76 -36.57
N HIS A 484 21.18 14.46 -36.35
CA HIS A 484 21.86 13.32 -36.95
C HIS A 484 21.14 11.99 -36.58
N PRO A 485 20.95 11.05 -37.52
CA PRO A 485 20.26 9.79 -37.23
C PRO A 485 20.98 8.90 -36.21
N GLU A 486 22.31 8.98 -36.12
CA GLU A 486 23.09 8.28 -35.09
C GLU A 486 23.03 8.95 -33.71
N PHE A 487 22.58 10.22 -33.62
CA PHE A 487 22.51 10.90 -32.33
C PHE A 487 21.52 10.16 -31.42
N ARG A 488 21.93 9.83 -30.19
CA ARG A 488 21.05 9.23 -29.19
C ARG A 488 20.73 10.26 -28.12
N THR A 489 19.45 10.55 -27.94
CA THR A 489 19.00 11.41 -26.84
C THR A 489 19.16 10.67 -25.52
N TYR A 490 19.46 11.40 -24.47
CA TYR A 490 19.70 10.87 -23.14
C TYR A 490 18.36 10.45 -22.49
N SER A 491 18.00 9.18 -22.68
CA SER A 491 16.84 8.53 -22.05
C SER A 491 17.14 7.03 -21.85
N SER A 492 17.58 6.62 -20.68
CA SER A 492 17.56 5.20 -20.31
C SER A 492 16.31 4.92 -19.49
N MET A 493 15.41 4.12 -20.05
CA MET A 493 14.28 3.54 -19.32
C MET A 493 14.36 2.04 -19.59
N THR A 494 14.63 1.26 -18.54
CA THR A 494 14.72 -0.20 -18.60
C THR A 494 13.35 -0.80 -18.90
N ASP A 495 13.29 -1.99 -19.50
CA ASP A 495 12.02 -2.64 -19.87
C ASP A 495 11.13 -2.96 -18.66
N ASN A 496 11.72 -3.27 -17.50
CA ASN A 496 10.98 -3.41 -16.23
C ASN A 496 10.30 -2.10 -15.83
N MET A 497 10.96 -0.95 -16.05
CA MET A 497 10.40 0.34 -15.72
C MET A 497 9.40 0.86 -16.76
N LYS A 498 9.38 0.30 -17.97
CA LYS A 498 8.25 0.46 -18.89
C LYS A 498 7.03 -0.24 -18.33
N ARG A 499 7.16 -1.43 -17.74
CA ARG A 499 6.04 -2.07 -17.03
C ARG A 499 5.60 -1.23 -15.84
N TYR A 500 6.52 -0.75 -15.00
CA TYR A 500 6.17 0.14 -13.88
C TYR A 500 5.58 1.49 -14.28
N LEU A 501 6.07 2.15 -15.33
CA LEU A 501 5.52 3.43 -15.76
C LEU A 501 4.28 3.26 -16.64
N THR A 502 4.09 2.10 -17.28
CA THR A 502 2.81 1.75 -17.93
C THR A 502 1.80 1.36 -16.86
N ALA A 503 2.21 0.74 -15.76
CA ALA A 503 1.41 0.52 -14.57
C ALA A 503 1.15 1.83 -13.79
N LEU A 504 2.09 2.79 -13.78
CA LEU A 504 1.94 4.11 -13.18
C LEU A 504 1.11 5.05 -14.07
N LEU A 505 1.24 4.94 -15.39
CA LEU A 505 0.39 5.66 -16.35
C LEU A 505 -0.97 4.99 -16.48
N ALA A 506 -1.07 3.68 -16.26
CA ALA A 506 -2.33 2.98 -16.06
C ALA A 506 -2.94 3.46 -14.75
N SER A 507 -2.21 3.55 -13.63
CA SER A 507 -2.76 4.06 -12.37
C SER A 507 -3.14 5.56 -12.43
N VAL A 508 -2.47 6.36 -13.26
CA VAL A 508 -2.88 7.76 -13.55
C VAL A 508 -4.01 7.84 -14.58
N ALA A 509 -4.18 6.85 -15.46
CA ALA A 509 -5.33 6.73 -16.37
C ALA A 509 -6.57 6.18 -15.63
N LEU A 510 -6.38 5.26 -14.69
CA LEU A 510 -7.38 4.74 -13.75
C LEU A 510 -7.88 5.83 -12.80
N ALA A 511 -7.05 6.83 -12.48
CA ALA A 511 -7.50 8.02 -11.75
C ALA A 511 -8.41 8.95 -12.56
N ALA A 512 -8.57 8.75 -13.87
CA ALA A 512 -9.40 9.61 -14.71
C ALA A 512 -10.90 9.30 -14.63
N ASP A 513 -11.29 8.12 -14.12
CA ASP A 513 -12.69 7.70 -13.98
C ASP A 513 -13.21 7.66 -12.53
N ILE A 514 -12.34 7.96 -11.55
CA ILE A 514 -12.77 8.13 -10.16
C ILE A 514 -13.22 9.59 -9.96
N PRO A 515 -14.46 9.85 -9.52
CA PRO A 515 -14.93 11.21 -9.29
C PRO A 515 -14.03 11.97 -8.30
N ASP A 516 -13.67 13.21 -8.64
CA ASP A 516 -12.89 14.11 -7.77
C ASP A 516 -13.53 14.19 -6.36
N GLY A 517 -12.77 13.76 -5.34
CA GLY A 517 -13.22 13.75 -3.93
C GLY A 517 -13.88 12.45 -3.45
N ALA A 518 -13.91 11.39 -4.27
CA ALA A 518 -14.35 10.07 -3.82
C ALA A 518 -13.39 9.44 -2.80
N GLU A 519 -13.94 8.75 -1.81
CA GLU A 519 -13.19 8.09 -0.75
C GLU A 519 -12.41 6.89 -1.32
N GLN A 520 -11.09 6.83 -1.03
CA GLN A 520 -10.18 5.84 -1.58
C GLN A 520 -9.36 5.17 -0.48
N TYR A 521 -9.27 3.84 -0.55
CA TYR A 521 -8.49 3.00 0.36
C TYR A 521 -7.48 2.16 -0.43
N ASP A 522 -6.40 1.71 0.19
CA ASP A 522 -5.50 0.73 -0.42
C ASP A 522 -6.25 -0.58 -0.70
N PHE A 523 -7.00 -1.05 0.30
CA PHE A 523 -7.84 -2.24 0.21
C PHE A 523 -9.26 -1.95 0.64
N ILE A 524 -10.22 -2.59 -0.04
CA ILE A 524 -11.59 -2.70 0.42
C ILE A 524 -11.88 -4.17 0.68
N VAL A 525 -12.26 -4.50 1.91
CA VAL A 525 -12.69 -5.84 2.32
C VAL A 525 -14.20 -5.83 2.55
N VAL A 526 -14.91 -6.74 1.89
CA VAL A 526 -16.37 -6.83 1.93
C VAL A 526 -16.80 -8.01 2.78
N GLY A 527 -17.34 -7.76 3.97
CA GLY A 527 -17.75 -8.79 4.92
C GLY A 527 -16.72 -9.01 6.02
N SER A 528 -17.18 -9.02 7.28
CA SER A 528 -16.31 -9.04 8.47
C SER A 528 -16.18 -10.40 9.15
N GLY A 529 -16.64 -11.47 8.49
CA GLY A 529 -16.56 -12.84 8.99
C GLY A 529 -15.13 -13.39 9.16
N PRO A 530 -14.98 -14.69 9.48
CA PRO A 530 -13.67 -15.33 9.71
C PRO A 530 -12.64 -15.15 8.59
N GLY A 531 -13.09 -14.94 7.35
CA GLY A 531 -12.24 -14.64 6.20
C GLY A 531 -11.81 -13.17 6.15
N GLY A 532 -12.78 -12.25 6.09
CA GLY A 532 -12.51 -10.83 5.81
C GLY A 532 -12.10 -9.99 7.03
N GLY A 533 -12.67 -10.27 8.20
CA GLY A 533 -12.40 -9.48 9.41
C GLY A 533 -10.92 -9.48 9.83
N PRO A 534 -10.30 -10.66 10.02
CA PRO A 534 -8.88 -10.75 10.39
C PRO A 534 -7.97 -10.26 9.26
N LEU A 535 -8.34 -10.50 8.00
CA LEU A 535 -7.59 -10.03 6.84
C LEU A 535 -7.53 -8.50 6.80
N ALA A 536 -8.66 -7.82 7.00
CA ALA A 536 -8.70 -6.36 7.04
C ALA A 536 -7.84 -5.79 8.18
N ALA A 537 -7.90 -6.42 9.36
CA ALA A 537 -7.08 -6.04 10.50
C ALA A 537 -5.58 -6.25 10.23
N ASN A 538 -5.19 -7.37 9.61
CA ASN A 538 -3.81 -7.67 9.25
C ASN A 538 -3.25 -6.69 8.21
N LEU A 539 -4.03 -6.36 7.18
CA LEU A 539 -3.64 -5.37 6.16
C LEU A 539 -3.44 -3.98 6.78
N ALA A 540 -4.35 -3.56 7.67
CA ALA A 540 -4.20 -2.31 8.41
C ALA A 540 -2.98 -2.33 9.34
N ARG A 541 -2.75 -3.43 10.06
CA ARG A 541 -1.56 -3.63 10.91
C ARG A 541 -0.25 -3.59 10.12
N ALA A 542 -0.27 -4.00 8.85
CA ALA A 542 0.85 -3.86 7.92
C ALA A 542 1.03 -2.43 7.36
N GLY A 543 0.17 -1.48 7.74
CA GLY A 543 0.27 -0.06 7.38
C GLY A 543 -0.54 0.37 6.16
N PHE A 544 -1.37 -0.52 5.58
CA PHE A 544 -2.21 -0.21 4.43
C PHE A 544 -3.57 0.36 4.85
N SER A 545 -4.00 1.46 4.24
CA SER A 545 -5.32 2.02 4.49
C SER A 545 -6.42 1.06 4.02
N THR A 546 -7.18 0.51 4.95
CA THR A 546 -8.11 -0.59 4.67
C THR A 546 -9.51 -0.22 5.12
N LEU A 547 -10.49 -0.33 4.20
CA LEU A 547 -11.91 -0.21 4.51
C LEU A 547 -12.53 -1.60 4.65
N LEU A 548 -13.11 -1.87 5.80
CA LEU A 548 -13.94 -3.05 6.06
C LEU A 548 -15.41 -2.66 6.01
N LEU A 549 -16.14 -3.21 5.05
CA LEU A 549 -17.58 -3.02 4.87
C LEU A 549 -18.35 -4.18 5.49
N GLU A 550 -19.32 -3.89 6.36
CA GLU A 550 -20.21 -4.88 6.98
C GLU A 550 -21.67 -4.45 6.79
N ALA A 551 -22.51 -5.37 6.33
CA ALA A 551 -23.92 -5.11 6.10
C ALA A 551 -24.71 -5.00 7.42
N GLY A 552 -24.26 -5.69 8.46
CA GLY A 552 -24.86 -5.68 9.79
C GLY A 552 -24.37 -4.57 10.74
N GLU A 553 -24.89 -4.64 11.98
CA GLU A 553 -24.53 -3.80 13.12
C GLU A 553 -23.41 -4.45 13.96
N ASP A 554 -22.94 -3.77 15.03
CA ASP A 554 -22.02 -4.36 16.03
C ASP A 554 -22.76 -4.65 17.33
N HIS A 555 -22.78 -5.93 17.71
CA HIS A 555 -23.34 -6.40 18.97
C HIS A 555 -22.35 -7.18 19.84
N GLY A 556 -21.04 -7.14 19.52
CA GLY A 556 -20.03 -7.99 20.14
C GLY A 556 -19.89 -7.87 21.66
N ASP A 557 -20.30 -6.73 22.23
CA ASP A 557 -20.20 -6.47 23.68
C ASP A 557 -21.43 -6.94 24.48
N ASP A 558 -22.55 -7.21 23.82
CA ASP A 558 -23.76 -7.70 24.46
C ASP A 558 -23.52 -9.16 24.92
N SER A 559 -23.82 -9.41 26.20
CA SER A 559 -23.66 -10.72 26.85
C SER A 559 -24.34 -11.87 26.10
N MET A 560 -25.40 -11.59 25.34
CA MET A 560 -26.07 -12.63 24.57
C MET A 560 -25.20 -13.17 23.43
N TYR A 561 -24.37 -12.35 22.79
CA TYR A 561 -23.46 -12.80 21.72
C TYR A 561 -22.06 -13.11 22.24
N ARG A 562 -21.64 -12.41 23.30
CA ARG A 562 -20.32 -12.57 23.90
C ARG A 562 -20.16 -13.92 24.60
N GLU A 563 -21.18 -14.39 25.32
CA GLU A 563 -21.09 -15.65 26.05
C GLU A 563 -21.46 -16.84 25.16
N ILE A 564 -20.56 -17.79 24.98
CA ILE A 564 -20.74 -18.88 24.00
C ILE A 564 -21.91 -19.81 24.34
N ALA A 565 -22.27 -19.90 25.63
CA ALA A 565 -23.39 -20.67 26.12
C ALA A 565 -24.75 -20.18 25.58
N ASN A 566 -24.82 -18.92 25.11
CA ASN A 566 -26.04 -18.31 24.58
C ASN A 566 -26.19 -18.50 23.06
N PHE A 567 -25.41 -19.37 22.41
CA PHE A 567 -25.39 -19.49 20.95
C PHE A 567 -26.78 -19.76 20.33
N ASN A 568 -27.64 -20.57 20.96
CA ASN A 568 -29.02 -20.79 20.49
C ASN A 568 -29.83 -19.48 20.49
N ALA A 569 -29.78 -18.72 21.59
CA ALA A 569 -30.45 -17.41 21.66
C ALA A 569 -29.85 -16.43 20.64
N ALA A 570 -28.53 -16.42 20.49
CA ALA A 570 -27.83 -15.58 19.52
C ALA A 570 -28.16 -15.92 18.05
N GLY A 571 -28.34 -17.21 17.73
CA GLY A 571 -28.74 -17.69 16.40
C GLY A 571 -30.21 -17.39 16.06
N ASN A 572 -31.05 -17.22 17.09
CA ASN A 572 -32.46 -16.83 16.93
C ASN A 572 -32.71 -15.34 17.06
N ASP A 573 -31.73 -14.51 17.43
CA ASP A 573 -31.97 -13.09 17.61
C ASP A 573 -32.04 -12.36 16.27
N GLU A 574 -33.14 -11.64 16.06
CA GLU A 574 -33.44 -10.90 14.82
C GLU A 574 -32.44 -9.77 14.52
N ARG A 575 -31.67 -9.30 15.51
CA ARG A 575 -30.70 -8.21 15.30
C ARG A 575 -29.46 -8.65 14.54
N THR A 576 -29.11 -9.93 14.61
CA THR A 576 -27.89 -10.47 14.00
C THR A 576 -28.15 -11.57 13.00
N ARG A 577 -29.34 -12.21 13.00
CA ARG A 577 -29.62 -13.31 12.08
C ARG A 577 -30.13 -12.81 10.72
N TRP A 578 -29.78 -13.54 9.68
CA TRP A 578 -30.34 -13.46 8.34
C TRP A 578 -31.05 -14.77 8.03
N ASP A 579 -32.29 -14.67 7.57
CA ASP A 579 -33.20 -15.79 7.31
C ASP A 579 -33.03 -16.22 5.83
N PHE A 580 -32.18 -17.23 5.58
CA PHE A 580 -32.14 -17.92 4.28
C PHE A 580 -33.02 -19.16 4.31
N PHE A 581 -33.54 -19.51 3.15
CA PHE A 581 -34.31 -20.74 2.93
C PHE A 581 -33.69 -21.48 1.76
N VAL A 582 -33.25 -22.71 2.01
CA VAL A 582 -32.46 -23.51 1.07
C VAL A 582 -33.23 -24.77 0.66
N LYS A 583 -32.73 -25.44 -0.37
CA LYS A 583 -33.16 -26.77 -0.78
C LYS A 583 -32.04 -27.78 -0.56
N HIS A 584 -32.38 -29.02 -0.25
CA HIS A 584 -31.43 -30.13 -0.20
C HIS A 584 -31.47 -31.02 -1.45
N SER A 585 -32.46 -30.84 -2.33
CA SER A 585 -32.64 -31.65 -3.54
C SER A 585 -33.39 -30.88 -4.63
N ASP A 586 -33.17 -31.29 -5.89
CA ASP A 586 -34.02 -30.86 -7.02
C ASP A 586 -35.37 -31.61 -7.07
N ASP A 587 -35.57 -32.65 -6.24
CA ASP A 587 -36.84 -33.39 -6.12
C ASP A 587 -37.80 -32.71 -5.12
N PRO A 588 -38.90 -32.09 -5.57
CA PRO A 588 -39.85 -31.42 -4.68
C PRO A 588 -40.57 -32.39 -3.73
N GLU A 589 -40.75 -33.65 -4.12
CA GLU A 589 -41.39 -34.65 -3.25
C GLU A 589 -40.48 -35.05 -2.09
N ARG A 590 -39.16 -34.99 -2.27
CA ARG A 590 -38.18 -35.18 -1.21
C ARG A 590 -38.16 -34.01 -0.25
N GLU A 591 -38.12 -32.78 -0.77
CA GLU A 591 -38.12 -31.57 0.07
C GLU A 591 -39.33 -31.51 1.01
N LEU A 592 -40.52 -31.89 0.51
CA LEU A 592 -41.75 -31.94 1.30
C LEU A 592 -41.75 -33.01 2.41
N LYS A 593 -40.70 -33.82 2.55
CA LYS A 593 -40.55 -34.78 3.66
C LYS A 593 -39.70 -34.22 4.82
N PHE A 594 -39.04 -33.09 4.65
CA PHE A 594 -38.25 -32.47 5.71
C PHE A 594 -39.17 -31.92 6.80
N GLU A 595 -39.08 -32.46 8.02
CA GLU A 595 -40.07 -32.19 9.07
C GLU A 595 -40.07 -30.75 9.56
N ARG A 596 -38.93 -30.07 9.46
CA ARG A 596 -38.76 -28.66 9.83
C ARG A 596 -38.89 -27.73 8.61
N MET A 597 -39.61 -28.15 7.56
CA MET A 597 -39.89 -27.32 6.39
C MET A 597 -40.60 -26.04 6.83
N THR A 598 -40.13 -24.89 6.35
CA THR A 598 -40.66 -23.59 6.74
C THR A 598 -41.54 -22.98 5.66
N TRP A 599 -42.67 -22.43 6.10
CA TRP A 599 -43.71 -21.82 5.28
C TRP A 599 -44.03 -20.41 5.79
N ARG A 600 -44.45 -19.53 4.89
CA ARG A 600 -45.02 -18.22 5.22
C ARG A 600 -46.53 -18.30 5.13
N THR A 601 -47.21 -18.03 6.24
CA THR A 601 -48.68 -17.99 6.30
C THR A 601 -49.23 -16.77 5.55
N ALA A 602 -50.54 -16.76 5.27
CA ALA A 602 -51.21 -15.63 4.63
C ALA A 602 -51.12 -14.34 5.47
N GLU A 603 -50.96 -14.47 6.79
CA GLU A 603 -50.74 -13.39 7.74
C GLU A 603 -49.28 -12.91 7.81
N GLY A 604 -48.35 -13.60 7.13
CA GLY A 604 -46.93 -13.26 7.08
C GLY A 604 -46.04 -13.95 8.12
N GLU A 605 -46.63 -14.70 9.06
CA GLU A 605 -45.93 -15.46 10.11
C GLU A 605 -45.29 -16.75 9.58
N PHE A 606 -44.24 -17.22 10.25
CA PHE A 606 -43.62 -18.51 9.95
C PHE A 606 -44.45 -19.68 10.52
N TYR A 607 -44.66 -20.71 9.69
CA TYR A 607 -45.15 -22.02 10.09
C TYR A 607 -44.09 -23.07 9.77
N VAL A 608 -43.78 -23.95 10.73
CA VAL A 608 -42.79 -25.01 10.58
C VAL A 608 -43.51 -26.36 10.68
N GLY A 609 -43.40 -27.19 9.64
CA GLY A 609 -44.03 -28.51 9.62
C GLY A 609 -44.41 -29.02 8.23
N LEU A 610 -44.96 -30.24 8.20
CA LEU A 610 -45.40 -30.94 6.99
C LEU A 610 -46.84 -30.60 6.55
N GLU A 611 -47.65 -29.99 7.44
CA GLU A 611 -49.07 -29.72 7.20
C GLU A 611 -49.37 -28.21 7.22
N PRO A 612 -48.93 -27.46 6.19
CA PRO A 612 -49.06 -26.00 6.18
C PRO A 612 -50.53 -25.56 6.12
N PRO A 613 -50.87 -24.40 6.73
CA PRO A 613 -52.18 -23.78 6.58
C PRO A 613 -52.55 -23.52 5.11
N GLU A 614 -53.84 -23.54 4.78
CA GLU A 614 -54.32 -23.26 3.42
C GLU A 614 -53.86 -21.86 2.96
N GLY A 615 -53.21 -21.80 1.79
CA GLY A 615 -52.70 -20.55 1.23
C GLY A 615 -51.31 -20.13 1.70
N ALA A 616 -50.64 -20.92 2.55
CA ALA A 616 -49.25 -20.67 2.93
C ALA A 616 -48.28 -20.90 1.75
N GLU A 617 -47.25 -20.06 1.66
CA GLU A 617 -46.17 -20.14 0.68
C GLU A 617 -45.02 -20.98 1.24
N GLN A 618 -44.51 -21.94 0.46
CA GLN A 618 -43.33 -22.70 0.84
C GLN A 618 -42.09 -21.81 0.72
N LEU A 619 -41.33 -21.66 1.81
CA LEU A 619 -40.07 -20.90 1.78
C LEU A 619 -38.87 -21.83 1.53
N GLY A 620 -38.80 -22.96 2.25
CA GLY A 620 -37.70 -23.93 2.15
C GLY A 620 -37.20 -24.38 3.53
N ILE A 621 -36.02 -25.01 3.54
CA ILE A 621 -35.33 -25.44 4.75
C ILE A 621 -34.61 -24.23 5.34
N TYR A 622 -34.89 -23.91 6.60
CA TYR A 622 -34.35 -22.71 7.23
C TYR A 622 -32.85 -22.83 7.49
N TYR A 623 -32.09 -21.85 7.02
CA TYR A 623 -30.65 -21.78 7.13
C TYR A 623 -30.25 -20.38 7.63
N PRO A 624 -30.21 -20.14 8.95
CA PRO A 624 -29.88 -18.81 9.45
C PRO A 624 -28.45 -18.44 9.07
N ARG A 625 -28.10 -17.17 8.89
CA ARG A 625 -26.70 -16.70 8.79
C ARG A 625 -26.55 -15.46 9.65
N ALA A 626 -25.34 -14.97 9.84
CA ALA A 626 -25.13 -13.71 10.56
C ALA A 626 -25.05 -12.52 9.61
N GLY A 627 -25.79 -11.46 9.93
CA GLY A 627 -25.62 -10.09 9.47
C GLY A 627 -25.18 -9.19 10.61
N THR A 628 -23.94 -9.35 11.08
CA THR A 628 -23.34 -8.56 12.17
C THR A 628 -21.82 -8.54 12.04
N LEU A 629 -21.18 -7.54 12.64
CA LEU A 629 -19.71 -7.46 12.74
C LEU A 629 -19.14 -8.73 13.38
N GLY A 630 -18.29 -9.46 12.64
CA GLY A 630 -17.73 -10.77 13.00
C GLY A 630 -18.36 -11.96 12.27
N GLY A 631 -19.46 -11.75 11.55
CA GLY A 631 -20.18 -12.80 10.80
C GLY A 631 -20.65 -13.95 11.69
N CYS A 632 -20.76 -15.16 11.12
CA CYS A 632 -21.31 -16.32 11.84
C CYS A 632 -20.48 -16.73 13.06
N ALA A 633 -19.21 -16.31 13.14
CA ALA A 633 -18.43 -16.51 14.36
C ALA A 633 -19.01 -15.77 15.58
N GLN A 634 -19.93 -14.81 15.40
CA GLN A 634 -20.55 -14.04 16.48
C GLN A 634 -21.76 -14.73 17.15
N HIS A 635 -22.36 -15.74 16.50
CA HIS A 635 -23.53 -16.45 17.04
C HIS A 635 -23.47 -17.98 16.97
N ASN A 636 -22.41 -18.56 16.39
CA ASN A 636 -22.27 -20.02 16.31
C ASN A 636 -21.98 -20.67 17.67
N ALA A 637 -21.99 -22.01 17.71
CA ALA A 637 -21.73 -22.84 18.88
C ALA A 637 -20.31 -22.76 19.44
N GLY A 638 -19.39 -22.04 18.78
CA GLY A 638 -18.05 -21.85 19.30
C GLY A 638 -17.02 -22.91 18.95
N VAL A 639 -17.40 -23.98 18.23
CA VAL A 639 -16.53 -25.14 18.00
C VAL A 639 -15.33 -24.75 17.13
N ALA A 640 -14.13 -25.19 17.55
CA ALA A 640 -12.89 -25.07 16.79
C ALA A 640 -12.44 -26.47 16.37
N SER A 641 -12.27 -26.67 15.06
CA SER A 641 -11.87 -27.95 14.45
C SER A 641 -10.93 -27.66 13.29
N LEU A 642 -9.96 -28.55 13.07
CA LEU A 642 -9.02 -28.45 11.95
C LEU A 642 -9.47 -29.33 10.78
N PRO A 643 -9.15 -28.94 9.54
CA PRO A 643 -9.24 -29.82 8.38
C PRO A 643 -8.22 -30.96 8.52
N THR A 644 -8.44 -32.06 7.82
CA THR A 644 -7.44 -33.13 7.76
C THR A 644 -6.27 -32.73 6.87
N ASP A 645 -5.11 -33.35 7.10
CA ASP A 645 -3.94 -33.12 6.24
C ASP A 645 -4.23 -33.48 4.76
N ALA A 646 -5.09 -34.47 4.50
CA ALA A 646 -5.50 -34.85 3.14
C ALA A 646 -6.27 -33.74 2.40
N GLU A 647 -7.03 -32.92 3.11
CA GLU A 647 -7.79 -31.80 2.53
C GLU A 647 -6.87 -30.67 2.06
N TRP A 648 -5.75 -30.44 2.78
CA TRP A 648 -4.71 -29.52 2.36
C TRP A 648 -3.90 -30.05 1.17
N GLU A 649 -3.52 -31.33 1.23
CA GLU A 649 -2.81 -32.00 0.15
C GLU A 649 -3.61 -31.98 -1.16
N TYR A 650 -4.94 -32.12 -1.07
CA TYR A 650 -5.81 -32.00 -2.24
C TYR A 650 -5.66 -30.63 -2.95
N ILE A 651 -5.48 -29.53 -2.21
CA ILE A 651 -5.23 -28.21 -2.81
C ILE A 651 -3.86 -28.20 -3.51
N VAL A 652 -2.83 -28.81 -2.91
CA VAL A 652 -1.51 -28.96 -3.53
C VAL A 652 -1.62 -29.78 -4.82
N GLU A 653 -2.35 -30.90 -4.81
CA GLU A 653 -2.52 -31.78 -5.97
C GLU A 653 -3.19 -31.07 -7.15
N ILE A 654 -4.27 -30.32 -6.91
CA ILE A 654 -5.02 -29.65 -7.99
C ILE A 654 -4.36 -28.36 -8.47
N THR A 655 -3.59 -27.67 -7.63
CA THR A 655 -2.98 -26.37 -7.99
C THR A 655 -1.50 -26.45 -8.32
N GLY A 656 -0.80 -27.47 -7.83
CA GLY A 656 0.67 -27.56 -7.84
C GLY A 656 1.37 -26.58 -6.89
N ASP A 657 0.65 -25.91 -5.99
CA ASP A 657 1.20 -24.91 -5.08
C ASP A 657 1.51 -25.51 -3.70
N GLU A 658 2.76 -25.92 -3.52
CA GLU A 658 3.32 -26.52 -2.29
C GLU A 658 3.14 -25.66 -1.02
N THR A 659 2.83 -24.36 -1.16
CA THR A 659 2.55 -23.49 -0.01
C THR A 659 1.22 -23.83 0.68
N TRP A 660 0.42 -24.71 0.09
CA TRP A 660 -0.79 -25.29 0.68
C TRP A 660 -0.55 -26.62 1.40
N SER A 661 0.69 -27.11 1.44
CA SER A 661 1.02 -28.35 2.14
C SER A 661 0.58 -28.32 3.61
N PRO A 662 0.22 -29.48 4.21
CA PRO A 662 -0.19 -29.54 5.61
C PRO A 662 0.78 -28.83 6.55
N ALA A 663 2.08 -29.05 6.37
CA ALA A 663 3.12 -28.40 7.18
C ALA A 663 3.09 -26.86 7.09
N SER A 664 2.87 -26.31 5.88
CA SER A 664 2.76 -24.86 5.69
C SER A 664 1.50 -24.31 6.35
N MET A 665 0.37 -25.01 6.21
CA MET A 665 -0.90 -24.60 6.78
C MET A 665 -0.91 -24.69 8.31
N ARG A 666 -0.19 -25.64 8.91
CA ARG A 666 0.06 -25.68 10.36
C ARG A 666 0.77 -24.43 10.86
N GLY A 667 1.75 -23.91 10.12
CA GLY A 667 2.39 -22.63 10.46
C GLY A 667 1.42 -21.44 10.48
N PHE A 668 0.39 -21.42 9.62
CA PHE A 668 -0.66 -20.40 9.66
C PHE A 668 -1.67 -20.62 10.78
N PHE A 669 -1.92 -21.87 11.18
CA PHE A 669 -2.70 -22.20 12.37
C PHE A 669 -2.01 -21.65 13.64
N GLU A 670 -0.72 -21.91 13.82
CA GLU A 670 0.06 -21.41 14.97
C GLU A 670 0.07 -19.87 15.05
N GLN A 671 0.07 -19.17 13.91
CA GLN A 671 -0.02 -17.71 13.89
C GLN A 671 -1.43 -17.18 14.20
N THR A 672 -2.46 -18.00 13.96
CA THR A 672 -3.86 -17.64 14.20
C THR A 672 -4.25 -17.89 15.65
N GLU A 673 -3.73 -18.97 16.24
CA GLU A 673 -4.13 -19.49 17.55
C GLU A 673 -3.44 -18.76 18.72
N THR A 674 -4.20 -18.51 19.78
CA THR A 674 -3.71 -18.44 21.15
C THR A 674 -4.35 -19.59 21.93
N ASN A 675 -3.59 -20.66 22.14
CA ASN A 675 -4.05 -21.84 22.85
C ASN A 675 -4.07 -21.59 24.36
N LEU A 676 -5.15 -22.00 25.02
CA LEU A 676 -5.38 -21.79 26.44
C LEU A 676 -5.50 -23.08 27.25
N PHE A 677 -5.39 -24.25 26.63
CA PHE A 677 -5.62 -25.55 27.28
C PHE A 677 -4.43 -26.52 27.26
N VAL A 678 -3.40 -26.28 26.43
CA VAL A 678 -2.10 -26.98 26.52
C VAL A 678 -1.03 -26.08 27.16
N PRO A 679 0.09 -26.63 27.67
CA PRO A 679 1.21 -25.83 28.18
C PRO A 679 1.81 -24.90 27.13
N GLU A 680 2.22 -23.70 27.53
CA GLU A 680 2.88 -22.73 26.64
C GLU A 680 4.18 -23.31 26.07
N GLY A 681 4.39 -23.17 24.75
CA GLY A 681 5.53 -23.73 24.03
C GLY A 681 5.34 -25.18 23.55
N THR A 682 4.15 -25.77 23.70
CA THR A 682 3.81 -27.06 23.08
C THR A 682 3.93 -26.94 21.55
N GLU A 683 4.66 -27.87 20.93
CA GLU A 683 4.86 -27.91 19.48
C GLU A 683 3.54 -28.08 18.73
N GLY A 684 3.36 -27.39 17.60
CA GLY A 684 2.14 -27.44 16.80
C GLY A 684 1.06 -26.43 17.20
N HIS A 685 1.31 -25.59 18.21
CA HIS A 685 0.35 -24.62 18.75
C HIS A 685 0.83 -23.17 18.74
N GLY A 686 -0.13 -22.27 18.56
CA GLY A 686 0.06 -20.83 18.70
C GLY A 686 -0.25 -20.34 20.11
N PHE A 687 0.49 -19.35 20.61
CA PHE A 687 0.23 -18.71 21.92
C PHE A 687 0.10 -17.18 21.84
N ASN A 688 0.19 -16.62 20.65
CA ASN A 688 0.21 -15.17 20.42
C ASN A 688 -0.77 -14.71 19.32
N GLY A 689 -1.49 -15.64 18.69
CA GLY A 689 -2.46 -15.34 17.65
C GLY A 689 -3.71 -14.64 18.20
N TRP A 690 -4.54 -14.10 17.33
CA TRP A 690 -5.71 -13.34 17.77
C TRP A 690 -6.87 -14.22 18.25
N MET A 691 -6.97 -15.47 17.75
CA MET A 691 -8.06 -16.38 18.07
C MET A 691 -7.71 -17.20 19.30
N GLN A 692 -8.33 -16.88 20.43
CA GLN A 692 -8.19 -17.65 21.66
C GLN A 692 -8.97 -18.95 21.56
N VAL A 693 -8.32 -20.07 21.85
CA VAL A 693 -8.94 -21.40 21.85
C VAL A 693 -8.82 -22.04 23.22
N SER A 694 -9.94 -22.47 23.78
CA SER A 694 -10.02 -23.14 25.08
C SER A 694 -10.80 -24.45 24.99
N ALA A 695 -10.52 -25.37 25.90
CA ALA A 695 -11.29 -26.59 26.10
C ALA A 695 -11.74 -26.68 27.56
N PRO A 696 -12.97 -27.15 27.86
CA PRO A 696 -13.42 -27.38 29.22
C PRO A 696 -12.64 -28.53 29.87
N ASP A 697 -12.44 -28.45 31.19
CA ASP A 697 -11.82 -29.54 31.95
C ASP A 697 -12.73 -30.77 32.08
N ALA A 698 -12.12 -31.94 32.29
CA ALA A 698 -12.85 -33.20 32.47
C ALA A 698 -13.23 -33.46 33.95
N ASN A 699 -13.45 -32.41 34.76
CA ASN A 699 -13.69 -32.58 36.21
C ASN A 699 -14.93 -33.42 36.54
N TRP A 700 -15.96 -33.38 35.69
CA TRP A 700 -17.15 -34.22 35.85
C TRP A 700 -16.80 -35.71 35.74
N ALA A 701 -15.92 -36.09 34.80
CA ALA A 701 -15.47 -37.46 34.59
C ALA A 701 -14.55 -37.93 35.72
N ARG A 702 -13.76 -37.03 36.33
CA ARG A 702 -12.96 -37.31 37.53
C ARG A 702 -13.82 -37.53 38.77
N ALA A 703 -14.86 -36.71 38.93
CA ALA A 703 -15.81 -36.84 40.04
C ALA A 703 -16.57 -38.17 39.95
N GLY A 704 -16.93 -38.58 38.73
CA GLY A 704 -17.64 -39.80 38.43
C GLY A 704 -19.04 -39.88 39.06
N GLY A 705 -19.74 -40.98 38.82
CA GLY A 705 -21.07 -41.24 39.36
C GLY A 705 -22.21 -40.78 38.45
N PHE A 706 -21.92 -40.43 37.19
CA PHE A 706 -22.94 -40.13 36.19
C PHE A 706 -23.20 -41.34 35.29
N PRO A 707 -24.45 -41.59 34.87
CA PRO A 707 -24.76 -42.55 33.80
C PRO A 707 -23.90 -42.39 32.55
N ALA A 708 -23.52 -41.16 32.20
CA ALA A 708 -22.60 -40.86 31.09
C ALA A 708 -21.23 -41.55 31.23
N ASP A 709 -20.72 -41.78 32.45
CA ASP A 709 -19.43 -42.46 32.65
C ASP A 709 -19.43 -43.87 32.05
N ASN A 710 -20.57 -44.57 32.16
CA ASN A 710 -20.72 -45.91 31.61
C ASN A 710 -20.77 -45.87 30.08
N ILE A 711 -21.46 -44.87 29.52
CA ILE A 711 -21.57 -44.67 28.07
C ILE A 711 -20.19 -44.42 27.47
N VAL A 712 -19.40 -43.51 28.06
CA VAL A 712 -18.05 -43.19 27.56
C VAL A 712 -17.11 -44.39 27.68
N LYS A 713 -17.15 -45.12 28.80
CA LYS A 713 -16.36 -46.35 28.96
C LYS A 713 -16.71 -47.40 27.92
N LYS A 714 -18.00 -47.57 27.62
CA LYS A 714 -18.43 -48.52 26.61
C LYS A 714 -18.02 -48.07 25.21
N LEU A 715 -18.13 -46.77 24.92
CA LEU A 715 -17.69 -46.22 23.65
C LEU A 715 -16.17 -46.39 23.47
N ALA A 716 -15.37 -46.18 24.52
CA ALA A 716 -13.93 -46.46 24.53
C ALA A 716 -13.62 -47.95 24.28
N GLU A 717 -14.36 -48.87 24.89
CA GLU A 717 -14.24 -50.31 24.63
C GLU A 717 -14.52 -50.64 23.15
N LEU A 718 -15.62 -50.10 22.61
CA LEU A 718 -16.04 -50.36 21.22
C LEU A 718 -15.06 -49.78 20.18
N THR A 719 -14.36 -48.70 20.51
CA THR A 719 -13.36 -48.07 19.63
C THR A 719 -11.92 -48.49 19.93
N GLY A 720 -11.71 -49.43 20.86
CA GLY A 720 -10.39 -49.96 21.20
C GLY A 720 -9.48 -48.99 21.97
N GLN A 721 -10.05 -48.01 22.67
CA GLN A 721 -9.35 -47.06 23.53
C GLN A 721 -9.22 -47.59 24.98
N ASP A 722 -8.36 -46.96 25.79
CA ASP A 722 -8.17 -47.34 27.19
C ASP A 722 -9.39 -47.00 28.06
N THR A 723 -10.01 -48.01 28.63
CA THR A 723 -11.21 -47.86 29.48
C THR A 723 -10.90 -47.46 30.93
N GLU A 724 -9.63 -47.52 31.36
CA GLU A 724 -9.26 -47.25 32.76
C GLU A 724 -9.09 -45.75 33.06
N ASN A 725 -8.73 -44.92 32.07
CA ASN A 725 -8.46 -43.49 32.27
C ASN A 725 -9.25 -42.54 31.35
N ILE A 726 -10.57 -42.52 31.50
CA ILE A 726 -11.47 -41.64 30.73
C ILE A 726 -11.13 -40.14 30.83
N PRO A 727 -10.79 -39.57 32.01
CA PRO A 727 -10.40 -38.15 32.08
C PRO A 727 -9.19 -37.81 31.21
N GLU A 728 -8.19 -38.69 31.15
CA GLU A 728 -7.01 -38.49 30.30
C GLU A 728 -7.37 -38.56 28.81
N LEU A 729 -8.31 -39.44 28.41
CA LEU A 729 -8.83 -39.45 27.05
C LEU A 729 -9.48 -38.11 26.69
N LEU A 730 -10.33 -37.57 27.56
CA LEU A 730 -11.03 -36.31 27.31
C LEU A 730 -10.10 -35.09 27.28
N GLU A 731 -8.97 -35.14 27.98
CA GLU A 731 -8.01 -34.02 28.03
C GLU A 731 -6.88 -34.14 27.01
N LYS A 732 -6.94 -35.13 26.10
CA LYS A 732 -6.05 -35.18 24.96
C LYS A 732 -6.17 -33.90 24.13
N ASP A 733 -5.05 -33.53 23.52
CA ASP A 733 -5.05 -32.45 22.56
C ASP A 733 -5.74 -32.91 21.25
N ILE A 734 -6.81 -32.21 20.90
CA ILE A 734 -7.60 -32.49 19.69
C ILE A 734 -6.90 -32.00 18.41
N PHE A 735 -5.90 -31.12 18.53
CA PHE A 735 -5.15 -30.56 17.41
C PHE A 735 -3.78 -31.22 17.20
N GLU A 736 -3.43 -32.24 18.00
CA GLU A 736 -2.14 -32.91 17.95
C GLU A 736 -1.81 -33.42 16.54
N GLN A 737 -0.54 -33.36 16.15
CA GLN A 737 -0.12 -33.87 14.85
C GLN A 737 -0.37 -35.38 14.74
N GLY A 738 -0.95 -35.81 13.62
CA GLY A 738 -1.29 -37.21 13.38
C GLY A 738 -2.60 -37.68 14.04
N ALA A 739 -3.37 -36.77 14.66
CA ALA A 739 -4.70 -37.10 15.19
C ALA A 739 -5.66 -37.65 14.12
N ASP A 740 -5.49 -37.23 12.86
CA ASP A 740 -6.40 -37.48 11.74
C ASP A 740 -6.80 -38.94 11.51
N ASN A 741 -5.91 -39.89 11.84
CA ASN A 741 -6.12 -41.32 11.58
C ASN A 741 -6.47 -42.12 12.84
N THR A 742 -6.63 -41.44 13.97
CA THR A 742 -6.84 -42.09 15.28
C THR A 742 -8.21 -41.72 15.85
N THR A 743 -9.08 -42.72 15.98
CA THR A 743 -10.35 -42.53 16.71
C THR A 743 -10.06 -42.23 18.18
N SER A 744 -10.60 -41.13 18.71
CA SER A 744 -10.39 -40.73 20.10
C SER A 744 -11.50 -39.81 20.61
N PHE A 745 -11.50 -39.57 21.92
CA PHE A 745 -12.41 -38.70 22.65
C PHE A 745 -11.70 -37.43 23.07
N TYR A 746 -12.45 -36.35 23.21
CA TYR A 746 -11.92 -35.04 23.54
C TYR A 746 -12.95 -34.20 24.30
N SER A 747 -12.46 -33.25 25.08
CA SER A 747 -13.19 -32.04 25.44
C SER A 747 -13.34 -31.17 24.21
N MET A 748 -14.50 -30.55 24.04
CA MET A 748 -14.77 -29.70 22.89
C MET A 748 -13.88 -28.46 22.91
N ALA A 749 -12.95 -28.36 21.95
CA ALA A 749 -12.20 -27.14 21.71
C ALA A 749 -13.13 -26.05 21.16
N ARG A 750 -12.99 -24.84 21.69
CA ARG A 750 -13.84 -23.70 21.38
C ARG A 750 -13.03 -22.44 21.14
N HIS A 751 -13.42 -21.64 20.15
CA HIS A 751 -12.91 -20.26 19.97
C HIS A 751 -13.45 -19.33 21.06
N ALA A 752 -12.94 -19.51 22.27
CA ALA A 752 -13.35 -18.80 23.47
C ALA A 752 -12.18 -18.64 24.43
N ASP A 753 -12.24 -17.61 25.27
CA ASP A 753 -11.33 -17.46 26.38
C ASP A 753 -11.67 -18.43 27.55
N LYS A 754 -10.83 -18.43 28.59
CA LYS A 754 -11.02 -19.30 29.78
C LYS A 754 -12.31 -19.03 30.56
N LEU A 755 -12.98 -17.91 30.32
CA LEU A 755 -14.25 -17.57 30.97
C LEU A 755 -15.46 -18.00 30.12
N GLY A 756 -15.24 -18.57 28.93
CA GLY A 756 -16.30 -18.94 28.00
C GLY A 756 -16.82 -17.78 27.16
N ARG A 757 -16.09 -16.65 27.14
CA ARG A 757 -16.39 -15.52 26.26
C ARG A 757 -15.81 -15.80 24.89
N ARG A 758 -16.61 -15.57 23.87
CA ARG A 758 -16.32 -15.79 22.46
C ARG A 758 -15.07 -15.04 22.00
N SER A 759 -14.24 -15.72 21.21
CA SER A 759 -13.12 -15.15 20.47
C SER A 759 -13.45 -15.17 18.97
N SER A 760 -13.73 -13.99 18.42
CA SER A 760 -14.24 -13.83 17.06
C SER A 760 -13.51 -12.71 16.33
N PRO A 761 -13.67 -12.61 14.99
CA PRO A 761 -13.12 -11.49 14.23
C PRO A 761 -13.54 -10.12 14.78
N ASN A 762 -14.74 -10.01 15.37
CA ASN A 762 -15.23 -8.79 16.02
C ASN A 762 -14.23 -8.30 17.08
N ASN A 763 -13.77 -9.21 17.96
CA ASN A 763 -12.83 -8.87 19.03
C ASN A 763 -11.49 -8.38 18.45
N TYR A 764 -11.00 -9.00 17.38
CA TYR A 764 -9.73 -8.64 16.77
C TYR A 764 -9.78 -7.32 15.99
N ILE A 765 -10.88 -7.04 15.29
CA ILE A 765 -11.15 -5.76 14.64
C ILE A 765 -11.16 -4.65 15.69
N LYS A 766 -11.91 -4.83 16.78
CA LYS A 766 -12.00 -3.84 17.87
C LYS A 766 -10.67 -3.63 18.57
N ALA A 767 -9.93 -4.71 18.83
CA ALA A 767 -8.58 -4.60 19.39
C ALA A 767 -7.64 -3.82 18.48
N THR A 768 -7.76 -3.98 17.15
CA THR A 768 -6.96 -3.24 16.17
C THR A 768 -7.34 -1.76 16.09
N LEU A 769 -8.63 -1.42 16.20
CA LEU A 769 -9.11 -0.04 16.24
C LEU A 769 -8.74 0.68 17.55
N ALA A 770 -8.65 -0.06 18.66
CA ALA A 770 -8.35 0.47 19.98
C ALA A 770 -6.84 0.48 20.33
N ASP A 771 -6.00 -0.02 19.44
CA ASP A 771 -4.56 -0.10 19.64
C ASP A 771 -3.92 1.30 19.61
N ASP A 772 -2.98 1.55 20.53
CA ASP A 772 -2.25 2.82 20.65
C ASP A 772 -1.42 3.16 19.40
N ALA A 773 -1.15 2.17 18.54
CA ALA A 773 -0.48 2.37 17.25
C ALA A 773 -1.34 3.08 16.18
N GLU A 774 -2.64 3.26 16.41
CA GLU A 774 -3.59 3.93 15.49
C GLU A 774 -3.54 3.38 14.05
N TYR A 775 -3.69 2.06 13.89
CA TYR A 775 -3.65 1.42 12.57
C TYR A 775 -4.72 1.99 11.61
N PRO A 776 -4.42 2.13 10.30
CA PRO A 776 -5.31 2.76 9.31
C PRO A 776 -6.47 1.85 8.86
N LEU A 777 -7.22 1.29 9.81
CA LEU A 777 -8.43 0.52 9.59
C LEU A 777 -9.66 1.42 9.70
N THR A 778 -10.51 1.45 8.68
CA THR A 778 -11.85 2.05 8.75
C THR A 778 -12.88 0.94 8.68
N VAL A 779 -13.84 0.93 9.61
CA VAL A 779 -14.97 -0.02 9.61
C VAL A 779 -16.25 0.75 9.33
N GLN A 780 -17.01 0.30 8.34
CA GLN A 780 -18.30 0.87 7.99
C GLN A 780 -19.40 -0.20 8.11
N LEU A 781 -20.22 -0.06 9.13
CA LEU A 781 -21.39 -0.91 9.40
C LEU A 781 -22.58 -0.51 8.52
N ASN A 782 -23.65 -1.31 8.54
CA ASN A 782 -24.89 -1.03 7.80
C ASN A 782 -24.64 -0.73 6.30
N SER A 783 -23.77 -1.52 5.69
CA SER A 783 -23.20 -1.28 4.36
C SER A 783 -23.27 -2.55 3.50
N LEU A 784 -24.40 -2.72 2.82
CA LEU A 784 -24.63 -3.84 1.91
C LEU A 784 -23.94 -3.56 0.57
N VAL A 785 -22.92 -4.33 0.22
CA VAL A 785 -22.24 -4.21 -1.08
C VAL A 785 -23.14 -4.77 -2.18
N ALA A 786 -23.44 -3.93 -3.17
CA ALA A 786 -24.28 -4.30 -4.31
C ALA A 786 -23.50 -5.01 -5.41
N LYS A 787 -22.30 -4.50 -5.72
CA LYS A 787 -21.40 -5.04 -6.75
C LYS A 787 -20.00 -4.43 -6.68
N VAL A 788 -19.05 -5.13 -7.28
CA VAL A 788 -17.70 -4.65 -7.62
C VAL A 788 -17.78 -3.75 -8.85
N LEU A 789 -16.96 -2.71 -8.87
CA LEU A 789 -16.79 -1.78 -9.98
C LEU A 789 -15.53 -2.16 -10.76
N PHE A 790 -15.64 -2.18 -12.09
CA PHE A 790 -14.53 -2.51 -12.99
C PHE A 790 -14.14 -1.32 -13.87
N ASP A 791 -12.84 -1.19 -14.13
CA ASP A 791 -12.33 -0.44 -15.28
C ASP A 791 -12.47 -1.32 -16.53
N GLU A 792 -13.45 -0.98 -17.39
CA GLU A 792 -13.73 -1.68 -18.65
C GLU A 792 -12.82 -1.24 -19.80
N ASP A 793 -12.08 -0.13 -19.66
CA ASP A 793 -11.14 0.35 -20.66
C ASP A 793 -9.76 -0.35 -20.55
N ALA A 794 -9.53 -1.07 -19.45
CA ALA A 794 -8.36 -1.91 -19.25
C ALA A 794 -8.38 -3.15 -20.17
N GLU A 795 -7.20 -3.59 -20.63
CA GLU A 795 -7.06 -4.79 -21.49
C GLU A 795 -7.56 -6.07 -20.79
N VAL A 796 -7.52 -6.09 -19.45
CA VAL A 796 -8.16 -7.10 -18.59
C VAL A 796 -9.01 -6.35 -17.56
N PRO A 797 -10.29 -6.74 -17.33
CA PRO A 797 -11.13 -6.09 -16.34
C PRO A 797 -10.42 -6.00 -15.00
N THR A 798 -10.33 -4.78 -14.46
CA THR A 798 -9.62 -4.51 -13.21
C THR A 798 -10.61 -3.97 -12.19
N ALA A 799 -10.72 -4.61 -11.03
CA ALA A 799 -11.57 -4.14 -9.94
C ALA A 799 -10.99 -2.84 -9.35
N ILE A 800 -11.80 -1.80 -9.28
CA ILE A 800 -11.40 -0.45 -8.86
C ILE A 800 -12.14 0.03 -7.61
N GLY A 801 -13.13 -0.72 -7.14
CA GLY A 801 -13.97 -0.32 -6.03
C GLY A 801 -15.24 -1.14 -5.92
N VAL A 802 -16.17 -0.66 -5.10
CA VAL A 802 -17.47 -1.27 -4.88
C VAL A 802 -18.57 -0.21 -4.84
N GLU A 803 -19.76 -0.63 -5.25
CA GLU A 803 -21.00 0.11 -5.02
C GLU A 803 -21.68 -0.43 -3.77
N VAL A 804 -22.05 0.46 -2.86
CA VAL A 804 -22.56 0.13 -1.51
C VAL A 804 -23.94 0.76 -1.35
N LEU A 805 -24.88 0.00 -0.78
CA LEU A 805 -26.14 0.50 -0.26
C LEU A 805 -25.97 0.70 1.24
N GLN A 806 -26.01 1.97 1.68
CA GLN A 806 -25.83 2.32 3.07
C GLN A 806 -27.18 2.52 3.76
N GLY A 807 -27.42 1.77 4.83
CA GLY A 807 -28.64 1.79 5.63
C GLY A 807 -28.79 0.50 6.46
N PRO A 808 -29.53 0.54 7.57
CA PRO A 808 -29.78 -0.64 8.39
C PRO A 808 -30.70 -1.63 7.65
N SER A 809 -30.45 -2.92 7.82
CA SER A 809 -31.38 -4.02 7.42
C SER A 809 -31.87 -3.94 5.98
N LEU A 810 -30.99 -3.55 5.05
CA LEU A 810 -31.34 -3.39 3.64
C LEU A 810 -31.49 -4.73 2.89
N TYR A 811 -30.80 -5.76 3.36
CA TYR A 811 -30.83 -7.08 2.74
C TYR A 811 -32.12 -7.81 3.15
N ARG A 812 -32.85 -8.43 2.20
CA ARG A 812 -34.16 -9.03 2.46
C ARG A 812 -34.11 -10.28 3.35
N ALA A 813 -32.94 -10.87 3.54
CA ALA A 813 -32.77 -11.91 4.54
C ALA A 813 -32.78 -11.36 5.98
N ASP A 814 -32.55 -10.06 6.21
CA ASP A 814 -32.66 -9.50 7.55
C ASP A 814 -34.15 -9.49 7.97
N PRO A 815 -34.53 -10.14 9.09
CA PRO A 815 -35.93 -10.17 9.54
C PRO A 815 -36.48 -8.78 9.89
N ARG A 816 -35.60 -7.79 10.10
CA ARG A 816 -35.95 -6.38 10.35
C ARG A 816 -36.11 -5.57 9.06
N HIS A 817 -35.95 -6.20 7.90
CA HIS A 817 -36.14 -5.55 6.60
C HIS A 817 -37.56 -4.98 6.48
N ASP A 818 -37.65 -3.69 6.18
CA ASP A 818 -38.90 -3.00 5.88
C ASP A 818 -39.04 -2.80 4.37
N PRO A 819 -39.99 -3.49 3.70
CA PRO A 819 -40.23 -3.34 2.26
C PRO A 819 -40.61 -1.91 1.83
N GLU A 820 -41.13 -1.10 2.75
CA GLU A 820 -41.53 0.29 2.50
C GLU A 820 -40.42 1.30 2.82
N ALA A 821 -39.31 0.85 3.42
CA ALA A 821 -38.18 1.72 3.73
C ALA A 821 -37.39 2.13 2.49
N ALA A 822 -36.67 3.24 2.60
CA ALA A 822 -35.81 3.75 1.51
C ALA A 822 -34.76 2.68 1.12
N GLU A 823 -34.42 2.58 -0.17
CA GLU A 823 -33.50 1.57 -0.74
C GLU A 823 -32.03 1.68 -0.25
N GLY A 824 -31.76 2.50 0.77
CA GLY A 824 -30.44 2.89 1.22
C GLY A 824 -29.83 3.99 0.36
N ASN A 825 -28.86 4.71 0.92
CA ASN A 825 -28.06 5.65 0.14
C ASN A 825 -27.02 4.87 -0.67
N ARG A 826 -27.13 4.93 -1.99
CA ARG A 826 -26.15 4.30 -2.88
C ARG A 826 -24.89 5.17 -2.96
N THR A 827 -23.76 4.61 -2.55
CA THR A 827 -22.44 5.25 -2.59
C THR A 827 -21.44 4.36 -3.32
N ARG A 828 -20.31 4.94 -3.72
CA ARG A 828 -19.21 4.21 -4.35
C ARG A 828 -17.93 4.51 -3.61
N VAL A 829 -17.16 3.46 -3.35
CA VAL A 829 -15.87 3.55 -2.66
C VAL A 829 -14.84 2.83 -3.49
N TYR A 830 -13.62 3.35 -3.55
CA TYR A 830 -12.61 2.90 -4.52
C TYR A 830 -11.36 2.33 -3.83
N ALA A 831 -10.77 1.31 -4.44
CA ALA A 831 -9.57 0.62 -3.98
C ALA A 831 -8.37 0.99 -4.87
N ARG A 832 -7.21 1.25 -4.26
CA ARG A 832 -5.95 1.54 -4.98
C ARG A 832 -5.22 0.26 -5.39
N HIS A 833 -5.35 -0.80 -4.61
CA HIS A 833 -4.73 -2.09 -4.88
C HIS A 833 -5.76 -3.14 -5.23
N GLU A 834 -6.56 -3.59 -4.25
CA GLU A 834 -7.47 -4.71 -4.46
C GLU A 834 -8.79 -4.55 -3.71
N VAL A 835 -9.86 -5.10 -4.29
CA VAL A 835 -11.12 -5.42 -3.61
C VAL A 835 -11.08 -6.89 -3.21
N ILE A 836 -11.41 -7.17 -1.95
CA ILE A 836 -11.45 -8.53 -1.41
C ILE A 836 -12.87 -8.82 -0.95
N VAL A 837 -13.51 -9.80 -1.58
CA VAL A 837 -14.88 -10.23 -1.25
C VAL A 837 -14.82 -11.37 -0.23
N SER A 838 -15.50 -11.16 0.90
CA SER A 838 -15.56 -12.06 2.05
C SER A 838 -17.00 -12.17 2.59
N GLY A 839 -17.99 -12.17 1.69
CA GLY A 839 -19.42 -12.27 2.01
C GLY A 839 -19.89 -13.67 2.43
N GLY A 840 -19.01 -14.67 2.37
CA GLY A 840 -19.33 -16.07 2.66
C GLY A 840 -19.94 -16.81 1.47
N ALA A 841 -20.18 -18.12 1.65
CA ALA A 841 -20.61 -19.03 0.58
C ALA A 841 -21.89 -18.65 -0.17
N PHE A 842 -22.77 -17.82 0.38
CA PHE A 842 -23.97 -17.37 -0.35
C PHE A 842 -23.76 -16.00 -1.00
N ASN A 843 -23.24 -15.03 -0.26
CA ASN A 843 -23.17 -13.66 -0.74
C ASN A 843 -21.92 -13.36 -1.58
N SER A 844 -20.80 -14.07 -1.41
CA SER A 844 -19.63 -13.90 -2.28
C SER A 844 -19.90 -14.24 -3.75
N PRO A 845 -20.46 -15.42 -4.11
CA PRO A 845 -20.84 -15.68 -5.50
C PRO A 845 -21.96 -14.75 -5.98
N GLN A 846 -22.90 -14.36 -5.10
CA GLN A 846 -23.94 -13.38 -5.44
C GLN A 846 -23.33 -12.02 -5.85
N ILE A 847 -22.39 -11.49 -5.07
CA ILE A 847 -21.71 -10.23 -5.36
C ILE A 847 -20.95 -10.33 -6.68
N LEU A 848 -20.21 -11.43 -6.92
CA LEU A 848 -19.50 -11.63 -8.19
C LEU A 848 -20.47 -11.63 -9.38
N LYS A 849 -21.56 -12.40 -9.30
CA LYS A 849 -22.58 -12.47 -10.37
C LYS A 849 -23.22 -11.12 -10.63
N LEU A 850 -23.64 -10.38 -9.59
CA LEU A 850 -24.19 -9.02 -9.71
C LEU A 850 -23.18 -8.00 -10.28
N SER A 851 -21.89 -8.32 -10.20
CA SER A 851 -20.80 -7.53 -10.79
C SER A 851 -20.51 -7.90 -12.25
N GLY A 852 -21.19 -8.90 -12.81
CA GLY A 852 -20.95 -9.39 -14.16
C GLY A 852 -19.88 -10.47 -14.26
N VAL A 853 -19.45 -11.06 -13.14
CA VAL A 853 -18.46 -12.15 -13.09
C VAL A 853 -19.18 -13.43 -12.69
N GLY A 854 -19.43 -14.32 -13.64
CA GLY A 854 -20.19 -15.55 -13.40
C GLY A 854 -20.68 -16.24 -14.67
N PRO A 855 -21.60 -17.22 -14.57
CA PRO A 855 -22.08 -17.96 -15.73
C PRO A 855 -22.82 -17.06 -16.71
N ARG A 856 -22.32 -16.92 -17.94
CA ARG A 856 -22.90 -16.04 -18.97
C ARG A 856 -24.41 -16.19 -19.14
N GLU A 857 -24.90 -17.44 -19.23
CA GLU A 857 -26.33 -17.69 -19.47
C GLU A 857 -27.22 -17.14 -18.35
N GLU A 858 -26.78 -17.26 -17.09
CA GLU A 858 -27.50 -16.74 -15.92
C GLU A 858 -27.48 -15.20 -15.91
N LEU A 859 -26.32 -14.60 -16.18
CA LEU A 859 -26.16 -13.14 -16.21
C LEU A 859 -26.99 -12.49 -17.33
N GLU A 860 -26.93 -13.05 -18.54
CA GLU A 860 -27.71 -12.57 -19.69
C GLU A 860 -29.22 -12.72 -19.46
N ALA A 861 -29.67 -13.78 -18.76
CA ALA A 861 -31.07 -13.98 -18.42
C ALA A 861 -31.64 -12.92 -17.45
N LEU A 862 -30.77 -12.27 -16.66
CA LEU A 862 -31.13 -11.24 -15.68
C LEU A 862 -30.75 -9.81 -16.12
N ASP A 863 -30.40 -9.64 -17.40
CA ASP A 863 -29.94 -8.36 -17.97
C ASP A 863 -28.70 -7.77 -17.25
N ILE A 864 -27.83 -8.63 -16.71
CA ILE A 864 -26.55 -8.25 -16.09
C ILE A 864 -25.45 -8.29 -17.16
N PRO A 865 -24.70 -7.19 -17.39
CA PRO A 865 -23.59 -7.20 -18.34
C PRO A 865 -22.51 -8.21 -17.93
N VAL A 866 -22.10 -9.05 -18.87
CA VAL A 866 -21.03 -10.04 -18.65
C VAL A 866 -19.66 -9.38 -18.77
N VAL A 867 -18.96 -9.27 -17.65
CA VAL A 867 -17.56 -8.82 -17.55
C VAL A 867 -16.63 -10.00 -17.79
N VAL A 868 -16.84 -11.11 -17.07
CA VAL A 868 -16.11 -12.37 -17.27
C VAL A 868 -17.08 -13.53 -17.16
N ASP A 869 -17.02 -14.43 -18.15
CA ASP A 869 -17.75 -15.69 -18.16
C ASP A 869 -16.98 -16.71 -17.30
N LEU A 870 -17.42 -16.90 -16.06
CA LEU A 870 -16.87 -17.88 -15.11
C LEU A 870 -17.99 -18.81 -14.64
N PRO A 871 -18.18 -19.96 -15.31
CA PRO A 871 -19.30 -20.86 -15.02
C PRO A 871 -19.23 -21.50 -13.64
N GLY A 872 -18.06 -21.54 -13.00
CA GLY A 872 -17.90 -22.05 -11.63
C GLY A 872 -18.45 -21.15 -10.52
N VAL A 873 -18.73 -19.86 -10.78
CA VAL A 873 -19.21 -18.95 -9.73
C VAL A 873 -20.59 -19.37 -9.25
N GLY A 874 -20.69 -19.70 -7.96
CA GLY A 874 -21.91 -20.17 -7.33
C GLY A 874 -22.15 -21.67 -7.49
N GLU A 875 -21.32 -22.41 -8.22
CA GLU A 875 -21.41 -23.87 -8.34
C GLU A 875 -20.52 -24.56 -7.29
N ASN A 876 -20.57 -25.90 -7.22
CA ASN A 876 -19.82 -26.70 -6.25
C ASN A 876 -20.11 -26.31 -4.79
N LEU A 877 -21.29 -25.77 -4.48
CA LEU A 877 -21.71 -25.49 -3.11
C LEU A 877 -21.64 -26.80 -2.32
N GLY A 878 -20.84 -26.78 -1.25
CA GLY A 878 -20.63 -27.91 -0.36
C GLY A 878 -21.06 -27.56 1.06
N ASP A 879 -21.49 -28.58 1.79
CA ASP A 879 -21.78 -28.49 3.21
C ASP A 879 -21.62 -29.87 3.83
N ASN A 880 -21.27 -29.94 5.11
CA ASN A 880 -21.28 -31.19 5.85
C ASN A 880 -22.72 -31.70 6.01
N TYR A 881 -22.88 -33.00 6.27
CA TYR A 881 -24.18 -33.53 6.65
C TYR A 881 -24.24 -33.67 8.15
N GLU A 882 -25.17 -32.95 8.77
CA GLU A 882 -25.50 -33.16 10.17
C GLU A 882 -26.72 -34.07 10.30
N GLY A 883 -26.60 -35.02 11.22
CA GLY A 883 -27.71 -35.84 11.69
C GLY A 883 -27.66 -35.97 13.20
N ASP A 884 -28.77 -36.42 13.77
CA ASP A 884 -28.95 -36.52 15.21
C ASP A 884 -29.32 -37.94 15.63
N LEU A 885 -28.69 -38.41 16.71
CA LEU A 885 -29.21 -39.52 17.50
C LEU A 885 -29.73 -38.91 18.79
N LEU A 886 -31.05 -38.72 18.90
CA LEU A 886 -31.72 -38.07 20.01
C LEU A 886 -32.67 -39.05 20.71
N ALA A 887 -32.61 -39.12 22.04
CA ALA A 887 -33.59 -39.86 22.83
C ALA A 887 -33.84 -39.26 24.21
N LEU A 888 -34.97 -39.65 24.80
CA LEU A 888 -35.36 -39.26 26.16
C LEU A 888 -35.19 -40.42 27.14
N GLY A 889 -34.39 -40.21 28.18
CA GLY A 889 -34.26 -41.16 29.28
C GLY A 889 -35.42 -41.09 30.28
N ARG A 890 -35.52 -42.08 31.17
CA ARG A 890 -36.40 -42.02 32.35
C ARG A 890 -35.92 -41.02 33.40
N ALA A 891 -34.62 -40.78 33.43
CA ALA A 891 -33.93 -39.82 34.29
C ALA A 891 -32.78 -39.18 33.51
N PRO A 892 -32.22 -38.05 33.97
CA PRO A 892 -31.09 -37.41 33.32
C PRO A 892 -29.86 -38.30 33.26
N THR A 893 -29.23 -38.37 32.09
CA THR A 893 -27.95 -39.09 31.89
C THR A 893 -26.80 -38.41 32.63
N GLY A 894 -26.87 -37.09 32.82
CA GLY A 894 -25.84 -36.30 33.50
C GLY A 894 -24.49 -36.32 32.77
N GLY A 895 -23.45 -35.78 33.41
CA GLY A 895 -22.11 -35.62 32.81
C GLY A 895 -21.96 -34.35 31.96
N GLY A 896 -20.77 -34.18 31.37
CA GLY A 896 -20.46 -33.09 30.44
C GLY A 896 -20.54 -33.53 28.97
N PHE A 897 -20.30 -32.59 28.06
CA PHE A 897 -20.21 -32.91 26.63
C PHE A 897 -18.99 -33.76 26.32
N VAL A 898 -19.18 -34.81 25.52
CA VAL A 898 -18.12 -35.69 25.05
C VAL A 898 -18.00 -35.52 23.56
N THR A 899 -16.86 -34.99 23.10
CA THR A 899 -16.55 -34.94 21.67
C THR A 899 -15.86 -36.23 21.26
N THR A 900 -16.28 -36.81 20.13
CA THR A 900 -15.62 -37.99 19.56
C THR A 900 -15.33 -37.77 18.09
N LEU A 901 -14.09 -37.98 17.69
CA LEU A 901 -13.67 -38.06 16.30
C LEU A 901 -13.51 -39.54 15.94
N LEU A 902 -14.34 -40.00 15.00
CA LEU A 902 -14.49 -41.42 14.67
C LEU A 902 -14.08 -41.69 13.23
N ARG A 903 -13.47 -42.85 13.01
CA ARG A 903 -13.40 -43.49 11.69
C ARG A 903 -14.42 -44.63 11.67
N THR A 904 -15.40 -44.52 10.79
CA THR A 904 -16.40 -45.59 10.58
C THR A 904 -15.79 -46.77 9.83
N GLU A 905 -16.35 -47.97 9.98
CA GLU A 905 -15.87 -49.17 9.27
C GLU A 905 -15.97 -49.00 7.75
N SER A 906 -17.02 -48.31 7.29
CA SER A 906 -17.27 -48.05 5.88
C SER A 906 -16.37 -46.96 5.27
N ALA A 907 -15.61 -46.20 6.07
CA ALA A 907 -14.80 -45.09 5.58
C ALA A 907 -13.77 -45.52 4.51
N PRO A 908 -13.70 -44.83 3.36
CA PRO A 908 -12.86 -45.23 2.23
C PRO A 908 -11.36 -44.97 2.45
N THR A 909 -11.02 -44.05 3.35
CA THR A 909 -9.63 -43.68 3.68
C THR A 909 -9.28 -44.07 5.12
N ALA A 910 -8.03 -43.80 5.50
CA ALA A 910 -7.55 -43.98 6.87
C ALA A 910 -7.97 -42.83 7.80
N ASP A 911 -8.51 -41.75 7.24
CA ASP A 911 -8.87 -40.54 7.97
C ASP A 911 -10.19 -40.73 8.73
N ARG A 912 -10.37 -39.95 9.80
CA ARG A 912 -11.65 -39.82 10.51
C ARG A 912 -12.64 -39.10 9.61
N ASN A 913 -13.87 -39.59 9.60
CA ASN A 913 -14.94 -39.10 8.72
C ASN A 913 -16.19 -38.65 9.48
N ILE A 914 -16.18 -38.78 10.82
CA ILE A 914 -17.31 -38.38 11.67
C ILE A 914 -16.80 -37.58 12.87
N TYR A 915 -17.39 -36.42 13.09
CA TYR A 915 -17.26 -35.62 14.32
C TYR A 915 -18.58 -35.70 15.09
N THR A 916 -18.54 -36.05 16.37
CA THR A 916 -19.73 -36.10 17.21
C THR A 916 -19.54 -35.34 18.50
N TRP A 917 -20.63 -34.80 19.05
CA TRP A 917 -20.67 -34.36 20.44
C TRP A 917 -21.93 -34.85 21.12
N CYS A 918 -21.76 -35.52 22.24
CA CYS A 918 -22.84 -36.17 22.98
C CYS A 918 -23.06 -35.48 24.33
N GLY A 919 -24.31 -35.33 24.76
CA GLY A 919 -24.64 -34.72 26.04
C GLY A 919 -26.14 -34.52 26.27
N ALA A 920 -26.46 -33.82 27.36
CA ALA A 920 -27.85 -33.49 27.73
C ALA A 920 -28.35 -32.22 27.02
N PHE A 921 -28.55 -32.30 25.71
CA PHE A 921 -29.08 -31.24 24.86
C PHE A 921 -30.00 -31.84 23.79
N SER A 922 -30.69 -30.98 23.04
CA SER A 922 -31.28 -31.37 21.77
C SER A 922 -30.90 -30.35 20.68
N PHE A 923 -30.65 -30.83 19.48
CA PHE A 923 -30.26 -30.04 18.33
C PHE A 923 -30.65 -30.75 17.02
N GLU A 924 -31.94 -30.70 16.69
CA GLU A 924 -32.52 -31.37 15.51
C GLU A 924 -32.38 -30.53 14.22
N GLY A 925 -31.41 -29.63 14.17
CA GLY A 925 -31.22 -28.64 13.10
C GLY A 925 -31.85 -27.28 13.38
N PHE A 926 -32.15 -26.54 12.30
CA PHE A 926 -32.51 -25.12 12.36
C PHE A 926 -33.93 -24.85 11.85
N TRP A 927 -34.69 -24.06 12.59
CA TRP A 927 -35.98 -23.46 12.22
C TRP A 927 -36.19 -22.20 13.06
N PRO A 928 -37.07 -21.24 12.67
CA PRO A 928 -37.35 -20.09 13.52
C PRO A 928 -37.78 -20.51 14.93
N GLY A 929 -36.95 -20.22 15.94
CA GLY A 929 -37.17 -20.61 17.34
C GLY A 929 -36.42 -21.87 17.82
N PHE A 930 -35.46 -22.41 17.07
CA PHE A 930 -34.69 -23.61 17.45
C PHE A 930 -33.86 -23.44 18.75
N PRO A 931 -33.46 -24.52 19.44
CA PRO A 931 -33.93 -25.90 19.29
C PRO A 931 -35.22 -26.15 20.12
N GLU A 932 -35.77 -27.35 20.03
CA GLU A 932 -36.82 -27.82 20.94
C GLU A 932 -36.22 -28.15 22.32
N ASP A 933 -36.89 -27.82 23.41
CA ASP A 933 -36.44 -28.21 24.76
C ASP A 933 -37.30 -29.38 25.29
N TYR A 934 -36.74 -30.58 25.25
CA TYR A 934 -37.38 -31.78 25.79
C TYR A 934 -37.13 -31.98 27.30
N GLY A 935 -36.45 -31.03 27.95
CA GLY A 935 -36.14 -31.01 29.37
C GLY A 935 -34.95 -31.88 29.76
N ALA A 936 -34.71 -32.02 31.07
CA ALA A 936 -33.47 -32.60 31.63
C ALA A 936 -33.18 -34.07 31.28
N ASN A 937 -34.16 -34.78 30.70
CA ASN A 937 -34.02 -36.19 30.34
C ASN A 937 -33.54 -36.40 28.89
N GLN A 938 -33.40 -35.33 28.12
CA GLN A 938 -32.88 -35.41 26.77
C GLN A 938 -31.40 -35.81 26.77
N TYR A 939 -31.04 -36.65 25.81
CA TYR A 939 -29.67 -37.00 25.54
C TYR A 939 -29.52 -37.15 24.03
N GLU A 940 -28.58 -36.39 23.46
CA GLU A 940 -28.31 -36.37 22.04
C GLU A 940 -26.84 -36.61 21.77
N CYS A 941 -26.55 -37.30 20.68
CA CYS A 941 -25.29 -37.21 19.97
C CYS A 941 -25.55 -36.58 18.60
N ALA A 942 -25.12 -35.33 18.42
CA ALA A 942 -25.10 -34.71 17.10
C ALA A 942 -23.90 -35.26 16.32
N ILE A 943 -24.10 -35.50 15.02
CA ILE A 943 -23.17 -36.20 14.15
C ILE A 943 -22.94 -35.36 12.91
N VAL A 944 -21.71 -34.91 12.71
CA VAL A 944 -21.26 -34.22 11.51
C VAL A 944 -20.46 -35.22 10.67
N HIS A 945 -20.92 -35.47 9.45
CA HIS A 945 -20.15 -36.17 8.41
C HIS A 945 -19.15 -35.21 7.79
N MET A 946 -17.86 -35.56 7.87
CA MET A 946 -16.76 -34.78 7.33
C MET A 946 -16.40 -35.27 5.93
N SER A 947 -15.93 -34.36 5.09
CA SER A 947 -15.55 -34.64 3.69
C SER A 947 -16.68 -35.31 2.88
N PRO A 948 -17.89 -34.71 2.87
CA PRO A 948 -19.04 -35.23 2.11
C PRO A 948 -18.71 -35.38 0.63
N LYS A 949 -19.21 -36.46 0.01
CA LYS A 949 -18.91 -36.74 -1.40
C LYS A 949 -19.81 -35.98 -2.36
N SER A 950 -21.05 -35.67 -1.95
CA SER A 950 -21.96 -34.88 -2.78
C SER A 950 -21.73 -33.39 -2.57
N GLN A 951 -20.95 -32.80 -3.47
CA GLN A 951 -20.71 -31.36 -3.59
C GLN A 951 -21.15 -30.86 -4.98
N ALA A 952 -22.46 -30.87 -5.19
CA ALA A 952 -23.08 -30.55 -6.48
C ALA A 952 -24.00 -29.32 -6.42
N GLY A 953 -24.04 -28.66 -5.28
CA GLY A 953 -24.98 -27.58 -5.01
C GLY A 953 -24.67 -26.31 -5.80
N SER A 954 -25.64 -25.39 -5.80
CA SER A 954 -25.54 -24.12 -6.50
C SER A 954 -26.19 -22.97 -5.73
N VAL A 955 -25.67 -21.76 -5.94
CA VAL A 955 -26.23 -20.48 -5.53
C VAL A 955 -26.52 -19.66 -6.79
N LYS A 956 -27.79 -19.42 -7.11
CA LYS A 956 -28.22 -18.75 -8.35
C LYS A 956 -28.97 -17.46 -8.04
N LEU A 957 -28.71 -16.43 -8.84
CA LEU A 957 -29.45 -15.18 -8.76
C LEU A 957 -30.91 -15.42 -9.19
N VAL A 958 -31.83 -14.84 -8.43
CA VAL A 958 -33.26 -14.77 -8.80
C VAL A 958 -33.57 -13.46 -9.51
N THR A 959 -32.90 -12.37 -9.11
CA THR A 959 -33.05 -11.04 -9.67
C THR A 959 -31.69 -10.33 -9.75
N ALA A 960 -31.65 -9.17 -10.40
CA ALA A 960 -30.50 -8.27 -10.38
C ALA A 960 -30.51 -7.27 -9.20
N ASP A 961 -31.49 -7.34 -8.28
CA ASP A 961 -31.52 -6.50 -7.09
C ASP A 961 -30.60 -7.11 -6.02
N PRO A 962 -29.55 -6.40 -5.57
CA PRO A 962 -28.59 -6.92 -4.57
C PRO A 962 -29.21 -7.21 -3.21
N ARG A 963 -30.45 -6.76 -2.97
CA ARG A 963 -31.17 -7.00 -1.72
C ARG A 963 -31.91 -8.34 -1.71
N ASP A 964 -32.15 -8.94 -2.88
CA ASP A 964 -32.84 -10.22 -2.98
C ASP A 964 -31.95 -11.39 -2.55
N VAL A 965 -32.56 -12.40 -1.96
CA VAL A 965 -31.87 -13.63 -1.56
C VAL A 965 -31.72 -14.53 -2.79
N PRO A 966 -30.54 -15.14 -3.03
CA PRO A 966 -30.36 -16.07 -4.14
C PRO A 966 -31.12 -17.40 -3.91
N ASP A 967 -31.41 -18.11 -4.99
CA ASP A 967 -31.86 -19.50 -4.95
C ASP A 967 -30.69 -20.40 -4.56
N ILE A 968 -30.82 -21.14 -3.47
CA ILE A 968 -29.75 -21.97 -2.92
C ILE A 968 -30.21 -23.42 -2.88
N ASN A 969 -29.44 -24.31 -3.51
CA ASN A 969 -29.68 -25.74 -3.47
C ASN A 969 -28.38 -26.48 -3.16
N PHE A 970 -28.35 -27.27 -2.10
CA PHE A 970 -27.17 -28.05 -1.74
C PHE A 970 -27.04 -29.39 -2.46
N ARG A 971 -28.15 -29.96 -2.94
CA ARG A 971 -28.16 -31.28 -3.58
C ARG A 971 -27.49 -32.36 -2.75
N PHE A 972 -27.89 -32.44 -1.48
CA PHE A 972 -27.41 -33.45 -0.54
C PHE A 972 -27.65 -34.86 -1.07
N PHE A 973 -26.60 -35.68 -0.97
CA PHE A 973 -26.57 -37.09 -1.35
C PHE A 973 -26.81 -37.40 -2.85
N GLU A 974 -26.67 -36.44 -3.76
CA GLU A 974 -26.85 -36.66 -5.20
C GLU A 974 -25.68 -37.45 -5.82
N ASN A 975 -24.44 -37.10 -5.49
CA ASN A 975 -23.24 -37.78 -5.95
C ASN A 975 -22.66 -38.68 -4.85
N GLU A 976 -22.67 -39.99 -5.07
CA GLU A 976 -22.14 -41.00 -4.13
C GLU A 976 -22.72 -40.97 -2.70
N GLY A 977 -23.88 -40.34 -2.50
CA GLY A 977 -24.46 -40.13 -1.17
C GLY A 977 -24.84 -41.40 -0.40
N GLU A 978 -25.00 -42.55 -1.08
CA GLU A 978 -25.26 -43.82 -0.41
C GLU A 978 -24.10 -44.24 0.51
N GLN A 979 -22.87 -43.91 0.14
CA GLN A 979 -21.70 -44.14 0.98
C GLN A 979 -21.73 -43.25 2.21
N ASP A 980 -22.00 -41.95 2.03
CA ASP A 980 -22.08 -40.97 3.13
C ASP A 980 -23.19 -41.36 4.13
N LEU A 981 -24.35 -41.80 3.62
CA LEU A 981 -25.45 -42.31 4.43
C LEU A 981 -25.07 -43.56 5.23
N GLN A 982 -24.28 -44.47 4.63
CA GLN A 982 -23.81 -45.67 5.32
C GLN A 982 -22.84 -45.32 6.46
N GLU A 983 -21.93 -44.38 6.22
CA GLU A 983 -20.99 -43.91 7.23
C GLU A 983 -21.70 -43.24 8.44
N ILE A 984 -22.69 -42.39 8.18
CA ILE A 984 -23.52 -41.79 9.25
C ILE A 984 -24.28 -42.88 10.02
N LEU A 985 -24.86 -43.85 9.33
CA LEU A 985 -25.58 -44.97 9.95
C LEU A 985 -24.66 -45.83 10.83
N ASP A 986 -23.44 -46.11 10.39
CA ASP A 986 -22.46 -46.87 11.16
C ASP A 986 -22.08 -46.15 12.46
N ALA A 987 -21.90 -44.83 12.40
CA ALA A 987 -21.67 -44.00 13.59
C ALA A 987 -22.88 -44.03 14.54
N MET A 988 -24.10 -43.87 14.01
CA MET A 988 -25.32 -43.95 14.82
C MET A 988 -25.47 -45.30 15.53
N LYS A 989 -25.15 -46.41 14.86
CA LYS A 989 -25.19 -47.76 15.45
C LYS A 989 -24.20 -47.90 16.60
N LEU A 990 -22.95 -47.46 16.41
CA LEU A 990 -21.91 -47.47 17.44
C LEU A 990 -22.34 -46.66 18.68
N LEU A 991 -22.83 -45.44 18.46
CA LEU A 991 -23.31 -44.57 19.53
C LEU A 991 -24.50 -45.20 20.26
N ARG A 992 -25.50 -45.69 19.53
CA ARG A 992 -26.70 -46.33 20.09
C ARG A 992 -26.36 -47.57 20.93
N GLU A 993 -25.34 -48.34 20.54
CA GLU A 993 -24.84 -49.47 21.33
C GLU A 993 -24.26 -48.99 22.67
N SER A 994 -23.46 -47.92 22.66
CA SER A 994 -22.90 -47.36 23.90
C SER A 994 -23.97 -46.85 24.88
N TRP A 995 -25.12 -46.38 24.38
CA TRP A 995 -26.19 -45.87 25.24
C TRP A 995 -26.89 -46.96 26.05
N GLN A 996 -26.84 -48.22 25.62
CA GLN A 996 -27.49 -49.34 26.29
C GLN A 996 -26.89 -49.69 27.66
N VAL A 997 -25.78 -49.04 28.05
CA VAL A 997 -25.13 -49.23 29.35
C VAL A 997 -25.30 -48.05 30.32
N ALA A 998 -26.12 -47.05 29.98
CA ALA A 998 -26.38 -45.89 30.83
C ALA A 998 -26.86 -46.28 32.25
N GLY A 999 -27.55 -47.42 32.37
CA GLY A 999 -28.01 -48.00 33.63
C GLY A 999 -29.53 -47.92 33.82
N ASP A 1000 -30.05 -48.76 34.72
CA ASP A 1000 -31.50 -49.00 34.89
C ASP A 1000 -32.33 -47.76 35.25
N ALA A 1001 -31.70 -46.75 35.85
CA ALA A 1001 -32.37 -45.49 36.22
C ALA A 1001 -32.69 -44.62 35.01
N VAL A 1002 -31.86 -44.67 33.95
CA VAL A 1002 -32.02 -43.90 32.73
C VAL A 1002 -32.79 -44.71 31.67
N LEU A 1003 -32.55 -46.01 31.61
CA LEU A 1003 -33.10 -46.88 30.56
C LEU A 1003 -34.58 -47.28 30.77
N PRO A 1004 -35.31 -47.57 29.68
CA PRO A 1004 -34.91 -47.46 28.28
C PRO A 1004 -34.98 -46.01 27.80
N TYR A 1005 -34.17 -45.71 26.79
CA TYR A 1005 -34.30 -44.49 26.01
C TYR A 1005 -35.51 -44.58 25.07
N ASP A 1006 -36.31 -43.52 25.02
CA ASP A 1006 -37.36 -43.27 24.02
C ASP A 1006 -36.75 -42.49 22.86
N GLU A 1007 -36.38 -43.18 21.77
CA GLU A 1007 -35.69 -42.57 20.62
C GLU A 1007 -36.64 -41.63 19.85
N LYS A 1008 -36.15 -40.42 19.57
CA LYS A 1008 -36.82 -39.39 18.75
C LYS A 1008 -36.28 -39.36 17.33
N SER A 1009 -34.97 -39.55 17.17
CA SER A 1009 -34.30 -39.61 15.87
C SER A 1009 -33.17 -40.64 15.89
N PRO A 1010 -32.92 -41.37 14.79
CA PRO A 1010 -33.71 -41.40 13.54
C PRO A 1010 -34.98 -42.27 13.63
N CYS A 1011 -35.19 -43.05 14.70
CA CYS A 1011 -36.29 -44.02 14.78
C CYS A 1011 -37.35 -43.66 15.84
N PRO A 1012 -38.23 -42.67 15.58
CA PRO A 1012 -39.21 -42.19 16.54
C PRO A 1012 -40.16 -43.29 17.01
N GLY A 1013 -40.36 -43.38 18.33
CA GLY A 1013 -41.31 -44.30 18.95
C GLY A 1013 -40.82 -45.75 19.06
N THR A 1014 -39.53 -45.99 18.78
CA THR A 1014 -38.89 -47.29 18.96
C THR A 1014 -38.08 -47.34 20.28
N SER A 1015 -37.89 -48.54 20.84
CA SER A 1015 -37.04 -48.72 22.04
C SER A 1015 -35.57 -48.84 21.64
N ALA A 1016 -34.96 -47.69 21.31
CA ALA A 1016 -33.59 -47.57 20.81
C ALA A 1016 -33.36 -48.36 19.50
N GLY A 1017 -34.08 -48.02 18.44
CA GLY A 1017 -33.87 -48.54 17.08
C GLY A 1017 -34.23 -50.00 16.82
N LYS A 1018 -34.68 -50.77 17.83
CA LYS A 1018 -34.94 -52.23 17.70
C LYS A 1018 -35.95 -52.62 16.61
N ASP A 1019 -36.90 -51.75 16.31
CA ASP A 1019 -37.99 -51.99 15.35
C ASP A 1019 -37.82 -51.19 14.04
N CYS A 1020 -36.62 -50.64 13.80
CA CYS A 1020 -36.29 -49.73 12.70
C CYS A 1020 -35.25 -50.37 11.79
N THR A 1021 -35.56 -50.58 10.51
CA THR A 1021 -34.61 -51.18 9.57
C THR A 1021 -33.50 -50.21 9.18
N ASP A 1022 -32.37 -50.74 8.70
CA ASP A 1022 -31.26 -49.91 8.19
C ASP A 1022 -31.70 -49.02 7.02
N GLU A 1023 -32.62 -49.51 6.19
CA GLU A 1023 -33.14 -48.76 5.05
C GLU A 1023 -34.03 -47.59 5.48
N GLU A 1024 -34.92 -47.82 6.44
CA GLU A 1024 -35.74 -46.75 7.03
C GLU A 1024 -34.86 -45.68 7.70
N GLN A 1025 -33.76 -46.08 8.34
CA GLN A 1025 -32.79 -45.15 8.92
C GLN A 1025 -32.06 -44.33 7.86
N ARG A 1026 -31.54 -44.95 6.79
CA ARG A 1026 -30.88 -44.21 5.69
C ARG A 1026 -31.83 -43.23 5.04
N GLU A 1027 -33.06 -43.65 4.74
CA GLU A 1027 -34.08 -42.76 4.19
C GLU A 1027 -34.41 -41.61 5.15
N ARG A 1028 -34.47 -41.88 6.46
CA ARG A 1028 -34.66 -40.83 7.46
C ARG A 1028 -33.51 -39.83 7.45
N ILE A 1029 -32.26 -40.31 7.56
CA ILE A 1029 -31.05 -39.47 7.54
C ILE A 1029 -31.05 -38.61 6.27
N LYS A 1030 -31.28 -39.21 5.11
CA LYS A 1030 -31.32 -38.52 3.81
C LYS A 1030 -32.36 -37.40 3.75
N ASN A 1031 -33.51 -37.61 4.38
CA ASN A 1031 -34.64 -36.68 4.34
C ASN A 1031 -34.60 -35.62 5.45
N GLN A 1032 -33.87 -35.85 6.55
CA GLN A 1032 -33.82 -34.94 7.71
C GLN A 1032 -32.45 -34.32 7.96
N ALA A 1033 -31.41 -34.72 7.21
CA ALA A 1033 -30.09 -34.11 7.34
C ALA A 1033 -30.18 -32.59 7.17
N TYR A 1034 -29.44 -31.87 8.00
CA TYR A 1034 -29.31 -30.42 8.01
C TYR A 1034 -27.83 -30.05 8.07
N SER A 1035 -27.50 -28.75 8.04
CA SER A 1035 -26.14 -28.28 8.32
C SER A 1035 -26.09 -26.77 8.51
N HIS A 1036 -24.90 -26.26 8.86
CA HIS A 1036 -24.56 -24.85 8.90
C HIS A 1036 -23.18 -24.49 8.32
N HIS A 1037 -22.57 -25.36 7.51
CA HIS A 1037 -21.16 -25.28 7.11
C HIS A 1037 -20.93 -24.99 5.62
N ALA A 1038 -21.87 -24.32 4.94
CA ALA A 1038 -21.79 -23.93 3.53
C ALA A 1038 -20.43 -23.32 3.11
N THR A 1039 -19.84 -23.91 2.06
CA THR A 1039 -18.51 -23.60 1.50
C THR A 1039 -18.49 -23.74 -0.03
N SER A 1040 -17.33 -23.46 -0.64
CA SER A 1040 -16.95 -23.91 -1.99
C SER A 1040 -17.56 -23.26 -3.23
N THR A 1041 -18.42 -22.26 -3.08
CA THR A 1041 -19.07 -21.58 -4.20
C THR A 1041 -18.18 -20.69 -5.06
N CYS A 1042 -16.95 -20.44 -4.65
CA CYS A 1042 -15.93 -19.70 -5.37
C CYS A 1042 -14.60 -20.46 -5.29
N ALA A 1043 -14.61 -21.75 -5.66
CA ALA A 1043 -13.51 -22.66 -5.42
C ALA A 1043 -12.15 -22.24 -6.05
N ILE A 1044 -11.07 -22.44 -5.29
CA ILE A 1044 -9.70 -22.54 -5.80
C ILE A 1044 -9.58 -23.79 -6.66
N GLY A 1045 -8.92 -23.71 -7.81
CA GLY A 1045 -8.72 -24.90 -8.65
C GLY A 1045 -7.57 -24.77 -9.64
N ALA A 1046 -7.38 -25.82 -10.44
CA ALA A 1046 -6.35 -25.90 -11.47
C ALA A 1046 -6.54 -24.83 -12.56
N ASP A 1047 -5.47 -24.52 -13.31
CA ASP A 1047 -5.55 -23.54 -14.41
C ASP A 1047 -6.38 -24.02 -15.62
N ASP A 1048 -6.59 -25.33 -15.77
CA ASP A 1048 -7.39 -25.96 -16.81
C ASP A 1048 -8.77 -26.44 -16.33
N ASP A 1049 -9.12 -26.19 -15.07
CA ASP A 1049 -10.45 -26.47 -14.53
C ASP A 1049 -11.42 -25.33 -14.86
N GLU A 1050 -12.43 -25.62 -15.70
CA GLU A 1050 -13.44 -24.63 -16.12
C GLU A 1050 -14.35 -24.18 -14.96
N LEU A 1051 -14.44 -24.95 -13.88
CA LEU A 1051 -15.21 -24.60 -12.67
C LEU A 1051 -14.36 -23.90 -11.60
N ALA A 1052 -13.05 -23.78 -11.79
CA ALA A 1052 -12.21 -23.00 -10.89
C ALA A 1052 -12.55 -21.51 -11.00
N VAL A 1053 -12.89 -20.90 -9.86
CA VAL A 1053 -13.17 -19.45 -9.77
C VAL A 1053 -11.91 -18.70 -9.38
N LEU A 1054 -11.12 -19.29 -8.49
CA LEU A 1054 -9.91 -18.71 -7.94
C LEU A 1054 -8.68 -19.50 -8.36
N ASP A 1055 -7.54 -18.81 -8.42
CA ASP A 1055 -6.24 -19.46 -8.41
C ASP A 1055 -5.77 -19.75 -6.97
N SER A 1056 -4.61 -20.41 -6.83
CA SER A 1056 -4.03 -20.76 -5.52
C SER A 1056 -3.69 -19.56 -4.63
N LYS A 1057 -3.77 -18.34 -5.15
CA LYS A 1057 -3.54 -17.08 -4.45
C LYS A 1057 -4.84 -16.32 -4.22
N PHE A 1058 -6.00 -16.97 -4.27
CA PHE A 1058 -7.32 -16.37 -4.03
C PHE A 1058 -7.76 -15.32 -5.07
N ARG A 1059 -7.06 -15.20 -6.20
CA ARG A 1059 -7.39 -14.20 -7.23
C ARG A 1059 -8.50 -14.71 -8.12
N VAL A 1060 -9.50 -13.87 -8.38
CA VAL A 1060 -10.59 -14.20 -9.30
C VAL A 1060 -10.07 -14.29 -10.72
N ARG A 1061 -10.29 -15.43 -11.37
CA ARG A 1061 -9.78 -15.69 -12.73
C ARG A 1061 -10.39 -14.72 -13.75
N GLY A 1062 -9.56 -14.26 -14.69
CA GLY A 1062 -10.00 -13.31 -15.74
C GLY A 1062 -10.16 -11.86 -15.28
N VAL A 1063 -9.87 -11.54 -14.01
CA VAL A 1063 -9.99 -10.20 -13.42
C VAL A 1063 -8.69 -9.82 -12.70
N GLN A 1064 -8.31 -8.54 -12.71
CA GLN A 1064 -7.22 -8.00 -11.90
C GLN A 1064 -7.75 -7.25 -10.67
N GLY A 1065 -6.99 -7.27 -9.57
CA GLY A 1065 -7.33 -6.51 -8.36
C GLY A 1065 -8.55 -7.03 -7.59
N LEU A 1066 -8.99 -8.27 -7.83
CA LEU A 1066 -10.13 -8.89 -7.15
C LEU A 1066 -9.75 -10.23 -6.55
N ARG A 1067 -10.08 -10.42 -5.26
CA ARG A 1067 -9.94 -11.70 -4.56
C ARG A 1067 -11.23 -12.11 -3.86
N VAL A 1068 -11.35 -13.41 -3.59
CA VAL A 1068 -12.36 -13.93 -2.66
C VAL A 1068 -11.65 -14.67 -1.53
N VAL A 1069 -11.88 -14.24 -0.29
CA VAL A 1069 -11.25 -14.82 0.90
C VAL A 1069 -12.30 -15.07 1.98
N ASP A 1070 -12.94 -16.22 1.90
CA ASP A 1070 -13.86 -16.75 2.91
C ASP A 1070 -14.11 -18.25 2.64
N ALA A 1071 -15.10 -18.85 3.30
CA ALA A 1071 -15.45 -20.27 3.16
C ALA A 1071 -15.81 -20.70 1.72
N SER A 1072 -16.20 -19.77 0.84
CA SER A 1072 -16.45 -20.05 -0.59
C SER A 1072 -15.20 -20.43 -1.36
N ALA A 1073 -14.01 -20.03 -0.89
CA ALA A 1073 -12.74 -20.26 -1.59
C ALA A 1073 -12.28 -21.73 -1.57
N TRP A 1074 -12.81 -22.53 -0.64
CA TRP A 1074 -12.45 -23.93 -0.49
C TRP A 1074 -12.83 -24.76 -1.72
N PRO A 1075 -11.96 -25.61 -2.27
CA PRO A 1075 -12.38 -26.52 -3.33
C PRO A 1075 -13.26 -27.68 -2.84
N LYS A 1076 -13.12 -28.05 -1.56
CA LYS A 1076 -13.94 -29.06 -0.88
C LYS A 1076 -14.25 -28.62 0.54
N VAL A 1077 -15.35 -29.14 1.11
CA VAL A 1077 -15.75 -28.84 2.49
C VAL A 1077 -14.61 -29.18 3.47
N PRO A 1078 -14.15 -28.22 4.31
CA PRO A 1078 -12.98 -28.41 5.17
C PRO A 1078 -13.33 -28.91 6.58
N GLY A 1079 -12.99 -30.16 6.90
CA GLY A 1079 -13.20 -30.74 8.23
C GLY A 1079 -14.66 -30.65 8.71
N ALA A 1080 -14.87 -30.65 10.03
CA ALA A 1080 -16.22 -30.62 10.62
C ALA A 1080 -16.83 -29.21 10.70
N PHE A 1081 -16.01 -28.18 10.97
CA PHE A 1081 -16.47 -26.82 11.22
C PHE A 1081 -15.56 -25.80 10.54
N PRO A 1082 -16.07 -24.95 9.64
CA PRO A 1082 -15.24 -24.17 8.73
C PRO A 1082 -14.67 -22.87 9.33
N VAL A 1083 -14.98 -22.50 10.57
CA VAL A 1083 -14.57 -21.19 11.14
C VAL A 1083 -13.05 -21.07 11.31
N LEU A 1084 -12.44 -22.01 12.04
CA LEU A 1084 -10.98 -22.04 12.20
C LEU A 1084 -10.25 -22.26 10.84
N PRO A 1085 -10.68 -23.21 9.98
CA PRO A 1085 -10.12 -23.36 8.64
C PRO A 1085 -10.18 -22.07 7.80
N THR A 1086 -11.30 -21.34 7.86
CA THR A 1086 -11.46 -20.06 7.14
C THR A 1086 -10.58 -18.95 7.74
N ALA A 1087 -10.38 -18.94 9.05
CA ALA A 1087 -9.43 -18.03 9.68
C ALA A 1087 -7.98 -18.31 9.24
N MET A 1088 -7.62 -19.58 9.05
CA MET A 1088 -6.32 -19.96 8.47
C MET A 1088 -6.18 -19.49 7.01
N LEU A 1089 -7.24 -19.59 6.20
CA LEU A 1089 -7.25 -19.00 4.84
C LEU A 1089 -7.02 -17.49 4.89
N SER A 1090 -7.67 -16.78 5.81
CA SER A 1090 -7.48 -15.34 6.03
C SER A 1090 -6.03 -15.00 6.37
N MET A 1091 -5.40 -15.78 7.26
CA MET A 1091 -3.99 -15.60 7.63
C MET A 1091 -3.06 -15.80 6.42
N LYS A 1092 -3.23 -16.90 5.67
CA LYS A 1092 -2.47 -17.16 4.45
C LYS A 1092 -2.66 -16.05 3.41
N ALA A 1093 -3.90 -15.63 3.16
CA ALA A 1093 -4.20 -14.55 2.23
C ALA A 1093 -3.55 -13.22 2.65
N SER A 1094 -3.52 -12.93 3.95
CA SER A 1094 -2.83 -11.76 4.51
C SER A 1094 -1.34 -11.78 4.13
N HIS A 1095 -0.67 -12.92 4.35
CA HIS A 1095 0.74 -13.08 3.99
C HIS A 1095 0.97 -12.97 2.50
N GLU A 1096 0.12 -13.58 1.67
CA GLU A 1096 0.27 -13.51 0.22
C GLU A 1096 0.13 -12.08 -0.32
N ILE A 1097 -0.87 -11.33 0.18
CA ILE A 1097 -1.07 -9.94 -0.24
C ILE A 1097 0.10 -9.07 0.23
N ILE A 1098 0.47 -9.14 1.51
CA ILE A 1098 1.54 -8.31 2.09
C ILE A 1098 2.89 -8.63 1.44
N SER A 1099 3.25 -9.90 1.29
CA SER A 1099 4.53 -10.31 0.70
C SER A 1099 4.64 -9.93 -0.77
N SER A 1100 3.55 -10.03 -1.54
CA SER A 1100 3.53 -9.63 -2.95
C SER A 1100 3.85 -8.14 -3.14
N LEU A 1101 3.53 -7.31 -2.14
CA LEU A 1101 3.79 -5.87 -2.11
C LEU A 1101 5.17 -5.55 -1.48
N ALA A 1102 5.62 -6.36 -0.51
CA ALA A 1102 6.92 -6.22 0.14
C ALA A 1102 8.10 -6.67 -0.75
N GLY A 1103 7.88 -7.60 -1.69
CA GLY A 1103 8.86 -7.94 -2.75
C GLY A 1103 9.22 -6.75 -3.66
N GLU A 1104 8.46 -5.65 -3.58
CA GLU A 1104 8.74 -4.37 -4.21
C GLU A 1104 9.51 -3.38 -3.30
N GLY A 1105 9.93 -3.79 -2.09
CA GLY A 1105 10.56 -2.86 -1.15
C GLY A 1105 11.13 -3.34 0.19
N ALA A 1106 11.29 -4.62 0.53
CA ALA A 1106 12.10 -5.02 1.70
C ALA A 1106 12.38 -6.54 1.73
N ALA A 1107 13.61 -6.92 2.05
CA ALA A 1107 13.82 -8.18 2.76
C ALA A 1107 13.13 -8.02 4.12
N VAL A 1108 12.05 -8.75 4.34
CA VAL A 1108 11.67 -9.10 5.70
C VAL A 1108 12.78 -10.03 6.17
N GLU A 1109 13.48 -9.67 7.25
CA GLU A 1109 14.29 -10.64 7.97
C GLU A 1109 13.32 -11.73 8.42
N GLU A 1110 13.34 -12.88 7.74
CA GLU A 1110 13.03 -14.13 8.42
C GLU A 1110 14.00 -14.20 9.59
N GLU A 1111 13.50 -14.10 10.83
CA GLU A 1111 14.30 -14.58 11.95
C GLU A 1111 14.59 -16.06 11.65
N PRO A 1112 15.87 -16.45 11.51
CA PRO A 1112 16.20 -17.84 11.35
C PRO A 1112 15.78 -18.56 12.63
N VAL A 1113 15.10 -19.69 12.45
CA VAL A 1113 14.91 -20.73 13.46
C VAL A 1113 16.19 -20.82 14.30
N ALA A 1114 16.08 -20.47 15.59
CA ALA A 1114 17.22 -20.54 16.49
C ALA A 1114 17.75 -21.98 16.51
N GLU A 1115 19.00 -22.16 16.06
CA GLU A 1115 19.75 -23.38 16.32
C GLU A 1115 19.80 -23.61 17.83
N GLU A 1116 19.58 -24.87 18.24
CA GLU A 1116 19.57 -25.34 19.62
C GLU A 1116 20.69 -24.72 20.48
N PRO A 1117 20.39 -24.18 21.69
CA PRO A 1117 21.44 -23.72 22.57
C PRO A 1117 22.20 -24.93 23.11
N VAL A 1118 23.50 -24.97 22.82
CA VAL A 1118 24.47 -25.83 23.49
C VAL A 1118 24.37 -25.59 24.99
N VAL A 1119 24.05 -26.65 25.73
CA VAL A 1119 24.03 -26.69 27.20
C VAL A 1119 25.41 -26.31 27.75
N GLU A 1120 25.55 -25.10 28.27
CA GLU A 1120 26.62 -24.77 29.21
C GLU A 1120 26.11 -25.01 30.65
N GLU A 1121 26.90 -25.75 31.43
CA GLU A 1121 26.61 -26.13 32.81
C GLU A 1121 26.39 -24.89 33.72
N PRO A 1122 25.50 -24.98 34.74
CA PRO A 1122 25.17 -23.85 35.59
C PRO A 1122 26.31 -23.47 36.52
N VAL A 1123 26.63 -22.17 36.55
CA VAL A 1123 27.52 -21.55 37.56
C VAL A 1123 26.66 -21.17 38.77
N GLU A 1124 27.02 -21.69 39.95
CA GLU A 1124 26.44 -21.33 41.25
C GLU A 1124 26.71 -19.85 41.60
N GLU A 1125 25.66 -19.09 41.90
CA GLU A 1125 25.75 -17.80 42.61
C GLU A 1125 25.25 -17.92 44.07
N PRO A 1126 25.81 -17.13 45.02
CA PRO A 1126 25.64 -17.33 46.45
C PRO A 1126 24.34 -16.73 47.01
N PRO A 1127 23.88 -17.16 48.21
CA PRO A 1127 22.59 -16.75 48.76
C PRO A 1127 22.62 -15.33 49.31
N VAL A 1128 21.54 -14.58 49.07
CA VAL A 1128 21.27 -13.26 49.67
C VAL A 1128 20.31 -13.46 50.86
N GLU A 1129 20.69 -12.91 52.01
CA GLU A 1129 19.95 -12.94 53.28
C GLU A 1129 18.67 -12.09 53.22
N GLU A 1130 17.55 -12.66 53.67
CA GLU A 1130 16.30 -11.93 53.94
C GLU A 1130 16.32 -11.35 55.37
N GLU A 1131 16.05 -10.04 55.51
CA GLU A 1131 15.65 -9.42 56.79
C GLU A 1131 14.12 -9.21 56.83
N PRO A 1132 13.45 -9.41 57.98
CA PRO A 1132 12.00 -9.36 58.09
C PRO A 1132 11.50 -7.94 58.43
N VAL A 1133 10.35 -7.55 57.89
CA VAL A 1133 9.59 -6.38 58.37
C VAL A 1133 8.19 -6.81 58.80
N GLU A 1134 7.88 -6.37 60.02
CA GLU A 1134 6.75 -6.69 60.89
C GLU A 1134 5.39 -6.26 60.33
N GLY A 1135 4.35 -7.06 60.63
CA GLY A 1135 2.95 -6.70 60.38
C GLY A 1135 2.37 -5.78 61.46
N PRO A 1136 1.21 -5.14 61.21
CA PRO A 1136 0.48 -4.44 62.26
C PRO A 1136 -0.68 -5.30 62.81
N GLU A 1137 -0.68 -5.49 64.13
CA GLU A 1137 -1.84 -5.91 64.92
C GLU A 1137 -2.77 -4.72 65.25
N GLU A 1138 -4.02 -5.09 65.52
CA GLU A 1138 -5.22 -4.29 65.78
C GLU A 1138 -5.13 -3.31 66.98
N GLY A 1139 -5.98 -2.27 66.93
CA GLY A 1139 -6.22 -1.36 68.04
C GLY A 1139 -7.42 -0.43 67.81
N ASP A 1140 -8.56 -0.89 68.30
CA ASP A 1140 -9.90 -0.29 68.51
C ASP A 1140 -9.91 1.15 69.09
N ASP A 1141 -10.73 2.06 68.53
CA ASP A 1141 -11.81 2.82 69.22
C ASP A 1141 -12.44 3.92 68.32
N GLY A 1142 -13.70 4.28 68.60
CA GLY A 1142 -14.21 5.64 68.32
C GLY A 1142 -15.45 5.80 67.44
N SER A 1143 -16.61 5.58 68.05
CA SER A 1143 -17.97 6.09 67.75
C SER A 1143 -18.10 7.51 67.14
N ASP A 1144 -19.03 7.74 66.22
CA ASP A 1144 -20.35 8.40 66.48
C ASP A 1144 -21.14 8.73 65.18
N GLU A 1145 -22.45 8.39 65.26
CA GLU A 1145 -23.67 8.80 64.52
C GLU A 1145 -23.82 8.69 62.99
#